data_AF-A0A1M6S7U6-F1
#
_entry.id   AF-A0A1M6S7U6-F1
#
_cell.length_a   1.000
_cell.length_b   1.000
_cell.length_c   1.000
_cell.angle_alpha   90.00
_cell.angle_beta   90.00
_cell.angle_gamma   90.00
#
_symmetry.space_group_name_H-M   'P 1'
#
loop_
_entity.id
_entity.type
_entity.pdbx_description
1 polymer ?
#
loop_
_entity_poly.entity_id
_entity_poly.type
_entity_poly.pdbx_seq_one_letter_code
_entity_poly.pdbx_strand_id
1 'polypeptide(L)'
;MLLIVALLLAASFSFATDWVDVAVKPKLVESSGDSYYEISSAKELAWFSKEVASGKTGINAVLKNDIVLWNPASGDTNYWNPIGPSDSLAFEGTFDGNGKTVAGAHSVYEERNLDTLVNGFFRYVGESGVVKNLTLKQSFIKTVYAGSDTITDTSAEDAVAPQLYSAVGGIAGYNKGLLQNVSFVGDSVVAAGDSKVTSGARTGNIYIVNYIAGNIAAINDGVIDGFESDAQLNVRNRGIMSLSFNIGYAGGAVGINRGSVKNGVNLKYVNLPNIGFAGGICGYNYGSIENVENRGIVYNNEGSAGGIASYNLGTIKRAVMTTSIRGSASYTTYGGGVTAYNNGYITESGMFQTKNSNITVNKNAQEYQMMGVSILPAEGTAGGVSATQGPQGVIENCGAAVWIVGVGVSSTTKSRNIYVGGLVGLDSGSVIGSYAANSNLLQGDKYKPMYYIVDSTKKHSSNHYDSTYLSVKFDDENAGFPTSTMRSAKYAWLLNTQMGSAKNNGVWTYDDWYPLIANMDKIPTYRVVRYVNEAAYDTLYTNYLGHAIWNDRIPEGDNGKSLAYWAYRNGNSFAKITDQHIFKSDTSIYAVLDAKENLDFTVTFLDYNGVVLQELKNIPYGTVPQYSGPELFRDSTGLMRRYTFKGWSPAVTEVHYNQVYKALYDSTYRKYQVSYSAVCLNRDYSRQDTSIYGNEAHLCGRYYPGSCTDSLNEYVFKGWNVNCDSFAVLSDTTIYAVYDTIPLSSSSSEKISSSSSVEEKSSSSKTETIQLPLASVSLKYSVERGWIHVYGLTAGVPVTLFDVQGNLVKREMSTGSNLSIALERRGMYILRYMGTSYRVFVP
;
A
#
# COMPACT_ATOMS: atom_id res chain seq x y z
N MET A 1 18.58 -3.74 45.22
CA MET A 1 19.44 -4.93 45.26
C MET A 1 18.64 -6.11 44.71
N LEU A 2 18.71 -6.28 43.37
CA LEU A 2 19.05 -7.54 42.68
C LEU A 2 18.07 -8.70 42.90
N LEU A 3 17.09 -8.87 42.00
CA LEU A 3 17.01 -9.99 41.04
C LEU A 3 15.67 -9.92 40.26
N ILE A 4 15.64 -10.58 39.09
CA ILE A 4 14.50 -10.89 38.21
C ILE A 4 14.29 -9.90 37.05
N VAL A 5 15.14 -10.04 36.02
CA VAL A 5 14.77 -9.92 34.60
C VAL A 5 15.55 -11.00 33.83
N ALA A 6 14.90 -11.56 32.79
CA ALA A 6 15.39 -12.50 31.79
C ALA A 6 15.08 -13.99 32.02
N LEU A 7 13.84 -14.37 31.72
CA LEU A 7 13.50 -15.70 31.22
C LEU A 7 12.52 -15.52 30.05
N LEU A 8 13.08 -15.37 28.85
CA LEU A 8 12.37 -15.42 27.57
C LEU A 8 13.24 -16.19 26.58
N LEU A 9 12.86 -17.45 26.39
CA LEU A 9 13.12 -18.33 25.23
C LEU A 9 14.49 -18.18 24.55
N ALA A 10 15.48 -18.88 25.10
CA ALA A 10 16.67 -19.28 24.34
C ALA A 10 16.26 -20.38 23.33
N ALA A 11 15.94 -19.97 22.09
CA ALA A 11 16.24 -20.83 20.95
C ALA A 11 17.77 -20.91 20.88
N SER A 12 18.32 -22.12 20.88
CA SER A 12 19.76 -22.36 20.82
C SER A 12 20.31 -21.90 19.48
N PHE A 13 20.74 -20.65 19.39
CA PHE A 13 21.48 -20.14 18.23
C PHE A 13 22.94 -20.62 18.33
N SER A 14 23.39 -21.44 17.38
CA SER A 14 24.79 -21.81 17.24
C SER A 14 25.54 -20.73 16.44
N PHE A 15 26.58 -20.13 17.00
CA PHE A 15 27.47 -19.19 16.29
C PHE A 15 28.77 -19.90 15.87
N ALA A 16 29.39 -19.49 14.75
CA ALA A 16 30.67 -20.06 14.28
C ALA A 16 31.53 -19.06 13.48
N THR A 17 32.84 -19.23 13.58
CA THR A 17 33.96 -18.65 12.81
C THR A 17 34.24 -19.44 11.50
N ASP A 18 34.99 -18.84 10.56
CA ASP A 18 35.33 -19.28 9.18
C ASP A 18 34.98 -20.72 8.75
N TRP A 19 34.15 -20.84 7.72
CA TRP A 19 33.43 -22.06 7.30
C TRP A 19 34.26 -23.26 6.83
N VAL A 20 35.57 -23.11 6.61
CA VAL A 20 36.41 -24.15 5.97
C VAL A 20 36.98 -25.15 6.98
N ASP A 21 37.19 -24.74 8.24
CA ASP A 21 37.84 -25.55 9.28
C ASP A 21 36.87 -26.16 10.32
N VAL A 22 35.55 -25.99 10.14
CA VAL A 22 34.56 -26.34 11.19
C VAL A 22 33.30 -27.07 10.68
N ALA A 23 33.28 -27.57 9.44
CA ALA A 23 32.15 -28.33 8.90
C ALA A 23 31.94 -29.65 9.67
N VAL A 24 30.70 -29.95 10.09
CA VAL A 24 30.36 -31.14 10.89
C VAL A 24 29.37 -31.99 10.12
N LYS A 25 29.63 -33.30 9.99
CA LYS A 25 28.72 -34.21 9.32
C LYS A 25 27.40 -34.34 10.11
N PRO A 26 26.23 -34.01 9.51
CA PRO A 26 24.93 -34.19 10.13
C PRO A 26 24.56 -35.66 10.27
N LYS A 27 23.56 -35.92 11.12
CA LYS A 27 22.97 -37.25 11.26
C LYS A 27 22.29 -37.67 9.95
N LEU A 28 22.66 -38.84 9.44
CA LEU A 28 21.96 -39.51 8.36
C LEU A 28 20.75 -40.26 8.93
N VAL A 29 19.58 -40.08 8.33
CA VAL A 29 18.37 -40.83 8.63
C VAL A 29 17.99 -41.65 7.42
N GLU A 30 17.77 -42.95 7.66
CA GLU A 30 17.29 -43.89 6.66
C GLU A 30 15.87 -44.30 7.05
N SER A 31 14.90 -44.05 6.16
CA SER A 31 13.49 -44.40 6.37
C SER A 31 12.92 -45.01 5.10
N SER A 32 12.57 -46.30 5.16
CA SER A 32 11.77 -47.08 4.19
C SER A 32 11.76 -46.57 2.73
N GLY A 33 12.94 -46.38 2.11
CA GLY A 33 13.09 -45.98 0.72
C GLY A 33 13.81 -44.65 0.49
N ASP A 34 13.88 -43.77 1.50
CA ASP A 34 14.52 -42.45 1.41
C ASP A 34 15.62 -42.30 2.47
N SER A 35 16.78 -41.77 2.06
CA SER A 35 17.87 -41.36 2.95
C SER A 35 18.07 -39.86 2.90
N TYR A 36 18.14 -39.19 4.05
CA TYR A 36 18.37 -37.75 4.14
C TYR A 36 19.20 -37.36 5.35
N TYR A 37 19.87 -36.21 5.25
CA TYR A 37 20.63 -35.63 6.34
C TYR A 37 19.77 -34.65 7.16
N GLU A 38 19.75 -34.82 8.49
CA GLU A 38 19.11 -33.87 9.42
C GLU A 38 20.06 -32.71 9.71
N ILE A 39 19.76 -31.52 9.19
CA ILE A 39 20.57 -30.31 9.40
C ILE A 39 19.97 -29.50 10.56
N SER A 40 20.72 -29.33 11.63
CA SER A 40 20.30 -28.66 12.86
C SER A 40 21.15 -27.43 13.22
N SER A 41 22.28 -27.24 12.52
CA SER A 41 23.23 -26.17 12.76
C SER A 41 23.84 -25.63 11.47
N ALA A 42 24.40 -24.42 11.59
CA ALA A 42 25.18 -23.76 10.54
C ALA A 42 26.29 -24.68 9.98
N LYS A 43 27.09 -25.30 10.87
CA LYS A 43 28.24 -26.15 10.50
C LYS A 43 27.84 -27.39 9.69
N GLU A 44 26.68 -27.96 9.99
CA GLU A 44 26.11 -29.09 9.24
C GLU A 44 25.62 -28.67 7.85
N LEU A 45 25.05 -27.47 7.74
CA LEU A 45 24.64 -26.91 6.46
C LEU A 45 25.85 -26.61 5.55
N ALA A 46 26.96 -26.14 6.13
CA ALA A 46 28.21 -25.97 5.38
C ALA A 46 28.82 -27.30 4.93
N TRP A 47 28.77 -28.34 5.78
CA TRP A 47 29.16 -29.69 5.37
C TRP A 47 28.34 -30.15 4.16
N PHE A 48 27.01 -29.97 4.19
CA PHE A 48 26.13 -30.36 3.10
C PHE A 48 26.51 -29.68 1.78
N SER A 49 26.75 -28.36 1.80
CA SER A 49 27.22 -27.60 0.63
C SER A 49 28.53 -28.17 0.05
N LYS A 50 29.49 -28.51 0.92
CA LYS A 50 30.78 -29.12 0.53
C LYS A 50 30.61 -30.49 -0.13
N GLU A 51 29.71 -31.33 0.37
CA GLU A 51 29.47 -32.65 -0.22
C GLU A 51 28.88 -32.55 -1.63
N VAL A 52 27.94 -31.63 -1.85
CA VAL A 52 27.42 -31.34 -3.20
C VAL A 52 28.54 -30.86 -4.10
N ALA A 53 29.36 -29.92 -3.63
CA ALA A 53 30.53 -29.43 -4.36
C ALA A 53 31.58 -30.51 -4.67
N SER A 54 31.62 -31.59 -3.89
CA SER A 54 32.50 -32.75 -4.13
C SER A 54 31.97 -33.74 -5.17
N GLY A 55 30.77 -33.49 -5.73
CA GLY A 55 30.14 -34.34 -6.74
C GLY A 55 28.98 -35.20 -6.22
N LYS A 56 28.65 -35.14 -4.93
CA LYS A 56 27.47 -35.85 -4.38
C LYS A 56 26.21 -35.01 -4.55
N THR A 57 25.84 -34.74 -5.80
CA THR A 57 24.77 -33.79 -6.14
C THR A 57 23.36 -34.22 -5.72
N GLY A 58 23.11 -35.52 -5.63
CA GLY A 58 21.80 -36.11 -5.31
C GLY A 58 21.50 -36.37 -3.83
N ILE A 59 22.28 -35.83 -2.89
CA ILE A 59 22.03 -36.04 -1.46
C ILE A 59 20.81 -35.23 -0.98
N ASN A 60 20.03 -35.80 -0.06
CA ASN A 60 18.85 -35.13 0.48
C ASN A 60 19.12 -34.52 1.87
N ALA A 61 18.41 -33.45 2.21
CA ALA A 61 18.45 -32.84 3.54
C ALA A 61 17.09 -32.35 4.01
N VAL A 62 16.93 -32.34 5.34
CA VAL A 62 15.77 -31.76 6.04
C VAL A 62 16.28 -30.87 7.16
N LEU A 63 15.80 -29.62 7.22
CA LEU A 63 16.10 -28.73 8.35
C LEU A 63 15.30 -29.13 9.60
N LYS A 64 16.00 -29.18 10.74
CA LYS A 64 15.40 -29.42 12.07
C LYS A 64 15.16 -28.13 12.84
N ASN A 65 16.04 -27.15 12.65
CA ASN A 65 16.04 -25.88 13.34
C ASN A 65 16.11 -24.73 12.34
N ASP A 66 15.75 -23.53 12.79
CA ASP A 66 16.17 -22.32 12.10
C ASP A 66 17.70 -22.19 12.20
N ILE A 67 18.33 -21.78 11.11
CA ILE A 67 19.79 -21.69 10.99
C ILE A 67 20.17 -20.22 10.83
N VAL A 68 21.15 -19.75 11.60
CA VAL A 68 21.74 -18.41 11.44
C VAL A 68 23.17 -18.59 10.95
N LEU A 69 23.44 -18.11 9.74
CA LEU A 69 24.76 -18.16 9.09
C LEU A 69 25.61 -16.94 9.47
N TRP A 70 24.97 -15.79 9.65
CA TRP A 70 25.64 -14.53 9.99
C TRP A 70 24.71 -13.60 10.77
N ASN A 71 25.28 -12.81 11.68
CA ASN A 71 24.61 -11.71 12.36
C ASN A 71 25.49 -10.45 12.25
N PRO A 72 25.00 -9.34 11.66
CA PRO A 72 25.78 -8.10 11.55
C PRO A 72 26.23 -7.53 12.90
N ALA A 73 25.59 -7.88 14.02
CA ALA A 73 26.02 -7.49 15.35
C ALA A 73 27.29 -8.22 15.85
N SER A 74 27.67 -9.36 15.25
CA SER A 74 28.86 -10.12 15.67
C SER A 74 30.16 -9.63 15.03
N GLY A 75 30.09 -8.88 13.93
CA GLY A 75 31.27 -8.39 13.21
C GLY A 75 32.04 -9.47 12.43
N ASP A 76 31.59 -10.72 12.42
CA ASP A 76 32.18 -11.80 11.62
C ASP A 76 31.92 -11.59 10.13
N THR A 77 32.86 -11.92 9.25
CA THR A 77 32.74 -11.74 7.79
C THR A 77 32.55 -13.06 7.03
N ASN A 78 31.97 -14.08 7.66
CA ASN A 78 31.93 -15.41 7.07
C ASN A 78 31.08 -15.46 5.79
N TYR A 79 31.70 -15.84 4.66
CA TYR A 79 31.02 -15.95 3.37
C TYR A 79 30.33 -17.30 3.20
N TRP A 80 29.07 -17.28 2.80
CA TRP A 80 28.31 -18.47 2.43
C TRP A 80 28.83 -19.06 1.11
N ASN A 81 29.14 -20.36 1.12
CA ASN A 81 29.48 -21.13 -0.08
C ASN A 81 28.20 -21.72 -0.68
N PRO A 82 27.73 -21.23 -1.85
CA PRO A 82 26.48 -21.69 -2.45
C PRO A 82 26.44 -23.19 -2.72
N ILE A 83 25.28 -23.80 -2.51
CA ILE A 83 25.04 -25.20 -2.89
C ILE A 83 24.93 -25.27 -4.42
N GLY A 84 25.57 -26.28 -5.01
CA GLY A 84 25.60 -26.47 -6.46
C GLY A 84 26.47 -25.44 -7.18
N PRO A 85 27.80 -25.48 -7.02
CA PRO A 85 28.71 -24.38 -7.38
C PRO A 85 28.86 -24.13 -8.89
N SER A 86 28.48 -25.08 -9.74
CA SER A 86 28.51 -24.98 -11.20
C SER A 86 27.35 -25.77 -11.81
N ASP A 87 27.07 -25.57 -13.09
CA ASP A 87 26.02 -26.32 -13.79
C ASP A 87 26.29 -27.83 -13.78
N SER A 88 27.55 -28.25 -13.92
CA SER A 88 27.97 -29.66 -13.83
C SER A 88 27.88 -30.27 -12.43
N LEU A 89 27.75 -29.43 -11.41
CA LEU A 89 27.62 -29.80 -10.00
C LEU A 89 26.31 -29.27 -9.43
N ALA A 90 25.29 -29.06 -10.27
CA ALA A 90 24.00 -28.57 -9.84
C ALA A 90 23.39 -29.49 -8.77
N PHE A 91 22.61 -28.92 -7.86
CA PHE A 91 21.95 -29.70 -6.82
C PHE A 91 20.80 -30.53 -7.41
N GLU A 92 20.88 -31.85 -7.29
CA GLU A 92 19.93 -32.82 -7.87
C GLU A 92 19.10 -33.57 -6.81
N GLY A 93 19.36 -33.32 -5.52
CA GLY A 93 18.63 -33.94 -4.42
C GLY A 93 17.39 -33.14 -3.99
N THR A 94 16.80 -33.54 -2.86
CA THR A 94 15.73 -32.80 -2.18
C THR A 94 16.26 -32.09 -0.94
N PHE A 95 16.09 -30.77 -0.88
CA PHE A 95 16.32 -29.95 0.29
C PHE A 95 14.97 -29.46 0.84
N ASP A 96 14.52 -30.05 1.94
CA ASP A 96 13.29 -29.65 2.63
C ASP A 96 13.63 -28.72 3.80
N GLY A 97 13.29 -27.45 3.66
CA GLY A 97 13.37 -26.47 4.73
C GLY A 97 12.42 -26.79 5.89
N ASN A 98 11.42 -27.64 5.71
CA ASN A 98 10.49 -28.09 6.76
C ASN A 98 9.85 -26.91 7.54
N GLY A 99 9.55 -25.82 6.82
CA GLY A 99 9.02 -24.57 7.38
C GLY A 99 10.02 -23.78 8.23
N LYS A 100 11.32 -24.11 8.16
CA LYS A 100 12.39 -23.44 8.90
C LYS A 100 13.01 -22.31 8.08
N THR A 101 13.65 -21.41 8.80
CA THR A 101 14.33 -20.24 8.26
C THR A 101 15.85 -20.44 8.25
N VAL A 102 16.50 -20.03 7.17
CA VAL A 102 17.95 -19.76 7.14
C VAL A 102 18.13 -18.25 7.09
N ALA A 103 18.92 -17.69 8.01
CA ALA A 103 19.15 -16.25 8.12
C ALA A 103 20.62 -15.89 7.92
N GLY A 104 20.89 -14.73 7.30
CA GLY A 104 22.24 -14.18 7.21
C GLY A 104 23.15 -14.84 6.17
N ALA A 105 22.63 -15.39 5.07
CA ALA A 105 23.53 -15.86 4.01
C ALA A 105 24.22 -14.65 3.35
N HIS A 106 25.54 -14.54 3.50
CA HIS A 106 26.34 -13.48 2.87
C HIS A 106 27.20 -14.09 1.74
N SER A 107 26.81 -13.89 0.48
CA SER A 107 27.53 -14.44 -0.68
C SER A 107 27.81 -13.36 -1.71
N VAL A 108 29.09 -13.13 -2.00
CA VAL A 108 29.55 -12.20 -3.03
C VAL A 108 30.38 -13.00 -4.03
N TYR A 109 29.96 -13.01 -5.28
CA TYR A 109 30.70 -13.66 -6.36
C TYR A 109 31.18 -12.61 -7.34
N GLU A 110 32.49 -12.40 -7.40
CA GLU A 110 33.15 -11.39 -8.21
C GLU A 110 34.23 -12.05 -9.06
N GLU A 111 34.09 -12.01 -10.38
CA GLU A 111 35.03 -12.65 -11.31
C GLU A 111 35.24 -11.81 -12.58
N ARG A 112 36.34 -12.08 -13.28
CA ARG A 112 36.70 -11.52 -14.60
C ARG A 112 36.66 -12.60 -15.68
N ASN A 113 36.48 -12.19 -16.93
CA ASN A 113 36.65 -13.05 -18.12
C ASN A 113 35.73 -14.28 -18.15
N LEU A 114 34.50 -14.15 -17.67
CA LEU A 114 33.47 -15.18 -17.76
C LEU A 114 32.31 -14.70 -18.61
N ASP A 115 31.80 -15.53 -19.52
CA ASP A 115 30.62 -15.18 -20.29
C ASP A 115 29.37 -15.08 -19.42
N THR A 116 29.32 -15.85 -18.33
CA THR A 116 28.17 -15.90 -17.42
C THR A 116 28.61 -16.07 -15.97
N LEU A 117 28.12 -15.20 -15.11
CA LEU A 117 28.33 -15.18 -13.67
C LEU A 117 26.99 -15.45 -12.98
N VAL A 118 26.89 -16.50 -12.17
CA VAL A 118 25.64 -16.88 -11.48
C VAL A 118 25.88 -16.95 -9.97
N ASN A 119 24.97 -16.41 -9.16
CA ASN A 119 25.01 -16.57 -7.70
C ASN A 119 23.63 -16.73 -7.07
N GLY A 120 23.59 -17.40 -5.92
CA GLY A 120 22.38 -17.67 -5.13
C GLY A 120 22.70 -18.40 -3.83
N PHE A 121 21.70 -18.65 -2.99
CA PHE A 121 21.88 -19.55 -1.84
C PHE A 121 22.15 -20.98 -2.32
N PHE A 122 21.33 -21.44 -3.27
CA PHE A 122 21.70 -22.42 -4.27
C PHE A 122 22.20 -21.67 -5.50
N ARG A 123 23.39 -21.99 -6.01
CA ARG A 123 23.86 -21.36 -7.24
C ARG A 123 23.21 -22.01 -8.46
N TYR A 124 23.20 -23.34 -8.51
CA TYR A 124 22.48 -24.12 -9.51
C TYR A 124 21.60 -25.19 -8.85
N VAL A 125 20.31 -25.20 -9.18
CA VAL A 125 19.39 -26.31 -8.92
C VAL A 125 19.18 -27.05 -10.24
N GLY A 126 19.54 -28.34 -10.25
CA GLY A 126 19.46 -29.21 -11.43
C GLY A 126 18.03 -29.68 -11.71
N GLU A 127 17.85 -30.45 -12.79
CA GLU A 127 16.52 -30.86 -13.26
C GLU A 127 15.78 -31.77 -12.27
N SER A 128 16.51 -32.60 -11.51
CA SER A 128 15.96 -33.44 -10.45
C SER A 128 15.92 -32.74 -9.09
N GLY A 129 16.56 -31.57 -8.98
CA GLY A 129 16.68 -30.80 -7.76
C GLY A 129 15.33 -30.29 -7.26
N VAL A 130 15.07 -30.47 -5.97
CA VAL A 130 13.87 -29.96 -5.28
C VAL A 130 14.28 -29.15 -4.06
N VAL A 131 13.89 -27.88 -4.00
CA VAL A 131 14.04 -27.03 -2.81
C VAL A 131 12.64 -26.64 -2.35
N LYS A 132 12.27 -27.00 -1.12
CA LYS A 132 10.91 -26.74 -0.64
C LYS A 132 10.81 -26.28 0.80
N ASN A 133 9.71 -25.59 1.12
CA ASN A 133 9.34 -25.17 2.48
C ASN A 133 10.46 -24.40 3.22
N LEU A 134 11.15 -23.52 2.51
CA LEU A 134 12.34 -22.82 2.99
C LEU A 134 12.11 -21.31 2.98
N THR A 135 12.38 -20.66 4.12
CA THR A 135 12.49 -19.20 4.17
C THR A 135 13.96 -18.81 4.26
N LEU A 136 14.43 -17.97 3.34
CA LEU A 136 15.72 -17.30 3.44
C LEU A 136 15.50 -15.86 3.90
N LYS A 137 16.19 -15.46 4.96
CA LYS A 137 15.96 -14.17 5.64
C LYS A 137 17.23 -13.35 5.80
N GLN A 138 17.12 -12.01 5.71
CA GLN A 138 18.22 -11.07 6.00
C GLN A 138 19.54 -11.49 5.34
N SER A 139 19.45 -11.89 4.08
CA SER A 139 20.56 -12.47 3.33
C SER A 139 21.02 -11.48 2.27
N PHE A 140 22.33 -11.40 2.07
CA PHE A 140 22.95 -10.52 1.09
C PHE A 140 23.66 -11.38 0.05
N ILE A 141 23.06 -11.44 -1.13
CA ILE A 141 23.57 -12.24 -2.25
C ILE A 141 23.83 -11.29 -3.41
N LYS A 142 25.07 -11.34 -3.91
CA LYS A 142 25.57 -10.39 -4.88
C LYS A 142 26.42 -11.07 -5.95
N THR A 143 26.26 -10.60 -7.17
CA THR A 143 27.24 -10.79 -8.25
C THR A 143 27.93 -9.46 -8.54
N VAL A 144 29.22 -9.53 -8.92
CA VAL A 144 29.99 -8.41 -9.46
C VAL A 144 30.72 -8.89 -10.71
N TYR A 145 30.31 -8.39 -11.86
CA TYR A 145 31.11 -8.58 -13.07
C TYR A 145 32.29 -7.60 -13.04
N ALA A 146 33.53 -8.11 -13.00
CA ALA A 146 34.75 -7.31 -12.78
C ALA A 146 35.53 -6.96 -14.07
N GLY A 147 34.94 -7.22 -15.25
CA GLY A 147 35.50 -6.89 -16.56
C GLY A 147 35.70 -8.10 -17.49
N SER A 148 35.92 -7.83 -18.78
CA SER A 148 36.22 -8.83 -19.82
C SER A 148 37.46 -8.40 -20.62
N ASP A 149 38.38 -9.34 -20.86
CA ASP A 149 39.51 -9.21 -21.78
C ASP A 149 39.12 -9.55 -23.23
N THR A 150 37.88 -10.03 -23.46
CA THR A 150 37.35 -10.34 -24.79
C THR A 150 37.09 -9.03 -25.56
N ILE A 151 38.13 -8.53 -26.20
CA ILE A 151 38.12 -7.35 -27.05
C ILE A 151 37.83 -7.79 -28.49
N THR A 152 36.68 -7.39 -29.04
CA THR A 152 36.46 -7.40 -30.49
C THR A 152 36.80 -6.02 -31.04
N ASP A 153 37.73 -5.97 -31.99
CA ASP A 153 37.98 -4.78 -32.80
C ASP A 153 36.73 -4.49 -33.63
N THR A 154 35.99 -3.43 -33.29
CA THR A 154 34.73 -3.06 -33.96
C THR A 154 34.97 -2.29 -35.27
N SER A 155 36.17 -2.33 -35.84
CA SER A 155 36.43 -1.78 -37.18
C SER A 155 35.79 -2.58 -38.32
N ALA A 156 35.30 -3.79 -38.05
CA ALA A 156 34.48 -4.56 -38.99
C ALA A 156 32.99 -4.17 -38.86
N GLU A 157 32.38 -3.74 -39.97
CA GLU A 157 30.97 -3.31 -40.06
C GLU A 157 29.95 -4.36 -39.53
N ASP A 158 30.34 -5.63 -39.44
CA ASP A 158 29.49 -6.76 -39.02
C ASP A 158 29.87 -7.38 -37.65
N ALA A 159 30.75 -6.75 -36.87
CA ALA A 159 31.18 -7.31 -35.58
C ALA A 159 30.02 -7.29 -34.55
N VAL A 160 29.51 -8.47 -34.19
CA VAL A 160 28.53 -8.62 -33.10
C VAL A 160 29.23 -8.41 -31.75
N ALA A 161 28.78 -7.41 -30.99
CA ALA A 161 29.30 -7.16 -29.65
C ALA A 161 29.08 -8.39 -28.74
N PRO A 162 30.11 -8.87 -28.02
CA PRO A 162 29.96 -10.02 -27.12
C PRO A 162 28.94 -9.72 -26.00
N GLN A 163 28.14 -10.73 -25.66
CA GLN A 163 27.09 -10.69 -24.63
C GLN A 163 27.58 -11.38 -23.36
N LEU A 164 27.53 -10.66 -22.25
CA LEU A 164 27.96 -11.13 -20.93
C LEU A 164 26.78 -11.14 -19.98
N TYR A 165 26.74 -12.07 -19.03
CA TYR A 165 25.59 -12.27 -18.13
C TYR A 165 26.02 -12.25 -16.65
N SER A 166 25.36 -11.45 -15.83
CA SER A 166 25.52 -11.41 -14.37
C SER A 166 24.16 -11.67 -13.72
N ALA A 167 23.97 -12.89 -13.22
CA ALA A 167 22.70 -13.40 -12.76
C ALA A 167 22.72 -13.70 -11.25
N VAL A 168 21.77 -13.14 -10.50
CA VAL A 168 21.65 -13.35 -9.06
C VAL A 168 20.22 -13.64 -8.63
N GLY A 169 20.06 -14.70 -7.86
CA GLY A 169 18.80 -15.07 -7.22
C GLY A 169 18.95 -15.13 -5.72
N GLY A 170 17.91 -14.80 -4.95
CA GLY A 170 17.98 -14.97 -3.49
C GLY A 170 18.02 -16.45 -3.09
N ILE A 171 17.10 -17.26 -3.61
CA ILE A 171 17.09 -18.72 -3.35
C ILE A 171 17.98 -19.44 -4.35
N ALA A 172 17.75 -19.25 -5.65
CA ALA A 172 18.48 -19.97 -6.71
C ALA A 172 19.08 -19.01 -7.74
N GLY A 173 20.38 -19.09 -8.02
CA GLY A 173 20.96 -18.36 -9.15
C GLY A 173 20.34 -18.82 -10.48
N TYR A 174 20.36 -20.13 -10.71
CA TYR A 174 19.73 -20.78 -11.84
C TYR A 174 18.87 -21.95 -11.35
N ASN A 175 17.60 -21.97 -11.73
CA ASN A 175 16.68 -23.07 -11.42
C ASN A 175 16.28 -23.86 -12.67
N LYS A 176 16.66 -25.14 -12.74
CA LYS A 176 16.14 -26.13 -13.70
C LYS A 176 15.14 -27.09 -13.06
N GLY A 177 15.10 -27.18 -11.74
CA GLY A 177 14.27 -28.09 -10.96
C GLY A 177 13.02 -27.43 -10.38
N LEU A 178 12.64 -27.84 -9.17
CA LEU A 178 11.45 -27.36 -8.47
C LEU A 178 11.83 -26.51 -7.23
N LEU A 179 11.37 -25.26 -7.21
CA LEU A 179 11.32 -24.43 -6.00
C LEU A 179 9.86 -24.37 -5.52
N GLN A 180 9.57 -24.90 -4.34
CA GLN A 180 8.20 -25.01 -3.84
C GLN A 180 8.02 -24.42 -2.43
N ASN A 181 7.01 -23.57 -2.23
CA ASN A 181 6.74 -22.92 -0.93
C ASN A 181 8.01 -22.24 -0.36
N VAL A 182 8.66 -21.42 -1.17
CA VAL A 182 9.91 -20.73 -0.80
C VAL A 182 9.66 -19.24 -0.56
N SER A 183 10.33 -18.69 0.43
CA SER A 183 10.20 -17.26 0.77
C SER A 183 11.56 -16.60 0.88
N PHE A 184 11.65 -15.37 0.36
CA PHE A 184 12.82 -14.51 0.55
C PHE A 184 12.39 -13.23 1.27
N VAL A 185 12.88 -13.04 2.51
CA VAL A 185 12.33 -12.07 3.47
C VAL A 185 13.43 -11.18 4.06
N GLY A 186 13.34 -9.87 3.91
CA GLY A 186 14.30 -8.93 4.51
C GLY A 186 15.67 -8.89 3.82
N ASP A 187 16.15 -7.66 3.61
CA ASP A 187 17.36 -7.21 2.90
C ASP A 187 17.51 -7.57 1.41
N SER A 188 18.41 -6.85 0.73
CA SER A 188 18.46 -6.74 -0.74
C SER A 188 19.24 -7.85 -1.44
N VAL A 189 18.63 -8.44 -2.47
CA VAL A 189 19.37 -9.04 -3.60
C VAL A 189 19.97 -7.92 -4.44
N VAL A 190 21.27 -8.02 -4.74
CA VAL A 190 21.99 -7.00 -5.51
C VAL A 190 22.71 -7.62 -6.70
N ALA A 191 22.17 -7.41 -7.90
CA ALA A 191 22.96 -7.58 -9.12
C ALA A 191 23.82 -6.33 -9.34
N ALA A 192 25.14 -6.48 -9.40
CA ALA A 192 26.04 -5.39 -9.70
C ALA A 192 27.11 -5.74 -10.75
N GLY A 193 27.66 -4.69 -11.35
CA GLY A 193 28.85 -4.76 -12.21
C GLY A 193 29.77 -3.59 -11.87
N ASP A 194 31.07 -3.85 -11.83
CA ASP A 194 32.11 -2.83 -11.74
C ASP A 194 32.89 -2.82 -13.06
N SER A 195 32.69 -1.79 -13.87
CA SER A 195 33.44 -1.61 -15.11
C SER A 195 34.78 -0.97 -14.81
N LYS A 196 35.67 -1.66 -14.09
CA LYS A 196 37.07 -1.23 -14.03
C LYS A 196 37.71 -1.51 -15.38
N VAL A 197 37.69 -0.51 -16.27
CA VAL A 197 38.55 -0.49 -17.45
C VAL A 197 39.98 -0.42 -16.93
N THR A 198 40.72 -1.53 -16.98
CA THR A 198 42.17 -1.53 -16.74
C THR A 198 42.86 -0.68 -17.80
N SER A 199 43.74 0.20 -17.36
CA SER A 199 44.56 1.06 -18.21
C SER A 199 45.27 0.22 -19.29
N GLY A 200 44.85 0.35 -20.54
CA GLY A 200 45.36 -0.44 -21.67
C GLY A 200 44.30 -0.79 -22.73
N ALA A 201 43.00 -0.71 -22.39
CA ALA A 201 41.93 -0.86 -23.37
C ALA A 201 41.97 0.28 -24.40
N ARG A 202 42.14 -0.05 -25.68
CA ARG A 202 42.10 0.92 -26.79
C ARG A 202 40.71 1.55 -26.89
N THR A 203 40.69 2.80 -27.33
CA THR A 203 39.50 3.61 -27.61
C THR A 203 38.69 2.98 -28.76
N GLY A 204 37.84 1.99 -28.47
CA GLY A 204 37.04 1.31 -29.52
C GLY A 204 36.32 0.01 -29.15
N ASN A 205 36.18 -0.35 -27.88
CA ASN A 205 35.64 -1.67 -27.49
C ASN A 205 34.14 -1.57 -27.13
N ILE A 206 33.26 -2.37 -27.75
CA ILE A 206 31.81 -2.45 -27.42
C ILE A 206 31.47 -3.88 -26.97
N TYR A 207 30.92 -4.03 -25.75
CA TYR A 207 30.30 -5.28 -25.25
C TYR A 207 28.99 -4.97 -24.53
N ILE A 208 28.11 -5.97 -24.43
CA ILE A 208 26.79 -5.87 -23.79
C ILE A 208 26.80 -6.70 -22.50
N VAL A 209 26.47 -6.08 -21.36
CA VAL A 209 26.34 -6.79 -20.07
C VAL A 209 24.87 -6.85 -19.66
N ASN A 210 24.39 -8.06 -19.41
CA ASN A 210 23.03 -8.37 -19.01
C ASN A 210 23.00 -8.67 -17.50
N TYR A 211 22.34 -7.81 -16.72
CA TYR A 211 22.15 -8.00 -15.29
C TYR A 211 20.80 -8.64 -15.02
N ILE A 212 20.80 -9.87 -14.53
CA ILE A 212 19.59 -10.64 -14.30
C ILE A 212 19.39 -10.81 -12.79
N ALA A 213 18.24 -10.40 -12.27
CA ALA A 213 18.00 -10.42 -10.84
C ALA A 213 16.56 -10.80 -10.48
N GLY A 214 16.42 -11.66 -9.47
CA GLY A 214 15.15 -11.90 -8.81
C GLY A 214 15.31 -12.36 -7.37
N ASN A 215 14.34 -12.06 -6.49
CA ASN A 215 14.48 -12.44 -5.08
C ASN A 215 14.35 -13.95 -4.88
N ILE A 216 13.65 -14.67 -5.75
CA ILE A 216 13.57 -16.13 -5.70
C ILE A 216 14.63 -16.74 -6.61
N ALA A 217 14.59 -16.43 -7.91
CA ALA A 217 15.56 -16.93 -8.87
C ALA A 217 16.08 -15.86 -9.83
N ALA A 218 17.31 -15.98 -10.31
CA ALA A 218 17.74 -15.10 -11.42
C ALA A 218 17.13 -15.60 -12.74
N ILE A 219 17.37 -16.87 -13.04
CA ILE A 219 16.91 -17.56 -14.25
C ILE A 219 16.09 -18.78 -13.82
N ASN A 220 14.91 -18.93 -14.39
CA ASN A 220 14.04 -20.09 -14.17
C ASN A 220 13.74 -20.82 -15.48
N ASP A 221 14.29 -22.00 -15.64
CA ASP A 221 13.96 -22.97 -16.68
C ASP A 221 13.07 -24.11 -16.13
N GLY A 222 13.02 -24.28 -14.80
CA GLY A 222 12.18 -25.24 -14.10
C GLY A 222 10.84 -24.67 -13.61
N VAL A 223 10.43 -25.05 -12.40
CA VAL A 223 9.16 -24.66 -11.79
C VAL A 223 9.39 -23.91 -10.47
N ILE A 224 8.71 -22.77 -10.32
CA ILE A 224 8.53 -22.05 -9.05
C ILE A 224 7.05 -22.10 -8.70
N ASP A 225 6.69 -22.77 -7.60
CA ASP A 225 5.30 -23.00 -7.19
C ASP A 225 5.11 -22.69 -5.71
N GLY A 226 4.34 -21.66 -5.36
CA GLY A 226 4.25 -21.22 -3.98
C GLY A 226 5.47 -20.38 -3.62
N PHE A 227 5.42 -19.07 -3.88
CA PHE A 227 6.52 -18.18 -3.49
C PHE A 227 6.05 -16.91 -2.81
N GLU A 228 6.88 -16.40 -1.90
CA GLU A 228 6.73 -15.07 -1.31
C GLU A 228 8.02 -14.28 -1.41
N SER A 229 7.96 -13.13 -2.07
CA SER A 229 9.03 -12.14 -2.08
C SER A 229 8.65 -10.96 -1.19
N ASP A 230 9.24 -10.91 0.00
CA ASP A 230 9.15 -9.79 0.95
C ASP A 230 10.51 -9.09 1.10
N ALA A 231 11.10 -8.72 -0.05
CA ALA A 231 12.38 -8.03 -0.09
C ALA A 231 12.45 -7.00 -1.22
N GLN A 232 13.18 -5.92 -0.94
CA GLN A 232 13.48 -4.93 -1.96
C GLN A 232 14.53 -5.46 -2.93
N LEU A 233 14.19 -5.47 -4.22
CA LEU A 233 15.14 -5.80 -5.27
C LEU A 233 15.82 -4.52 -5.80
N ASN A 234 17.15 -4.47 -5.74
CA ASN A 234 17.95 -3.35 -6.25
C ASN A 234 18.99 -3.84 -7.25
N VAL A 235 18.81 -3.53 -8.53
CA VAL A 235 19.86 -3.73 -9.53
C VAL A 235 20.72 -2.47 -9.59
N ARG A 236 22.04 -2.57 -9.37
CA ARG A 236 22.95 -1.41 -9.33
C ARG A 236 24.10 -1.59 -10.31
N ASN A 237 24.15 -0.76 -11.34
CA ASN A 237 25.34 -0.64 -12.20
C ASN A 237 26.31 0.39 -11.60
N ARG A 238 27.61 0.04 -11.45
CA ARG A 238 28.67 0.97 -11.01
C ARG A 238 29.75 1.20 -12.09
N GLY A 239 29.41 0.99 -13.36
CA GLY A 239 30.32 1.18 -14.49
C GLY A 239 30.43 2.61 -15.03
N ILE A 240 31.64 3.00 -15.48
CA ILE A 240 31.85 4.25 -16.24
C ILE A 240 31.21 4.10 -17.64
N MET A 241 30.26 4.98 -17.95
CA MET A 241 29.36 4.96 -19.12
C MET A 241 30.03 5.16 -20.49
N SER A 242 31.35 5.18 -20.60
CA SER A 242 31.96 5.65 -21.85
C SER A 242 31.90 4.63 -22.99
N LEU A 243 31.80 3.30 -22.75
CA LEU A 243 32.02 2.28 -23.81
C LEU A 243 31.27 0.93 -23.65
N SER A 244 30.27 0.76 -22.76
CA SER A 244 29.53 -0.52 -22.61
C SER A 244 28.01 -0.33 -22.49
N PHE A 245 27.23 -1.20 -23.16
CA PHE A 245 25.77 -1.22 -23.06
C PHE A 245 25.34 -2.18 -21.94
N ASN A 246 24.52 -1.70 -21.01
CA ASN A 246 24.14 -2.45 -19.82
C ASN A 246 22.62 -2.62 -19.80
N ILE A 247 22.12 -3.86 -19.79
CA ILE A 247 20.69 -4.18 -19.84
C ILE A 247 20.29 -4.93 -18.57
N GLY A 248 19.32 -4.40 -17.83
CA GLY A 248 18.76 -5.07 -16.65
C GLY A 248 17.55 -5.95 -16.97
N TYR A 249 17.45 -7.09 -16.29
CA TYR A 249 16.31 -8.01 -16.28
C TYR A 249 15.94 -8.25 -14.81
N ALA A 250 15.02 -7.45 -14.29
CA ALA A 250 14.68 -7.44 -12.87
C ALA A 250 13.23 -7.85 -12.65
N GLY A 251 13.00 -8.89 -11.84
CA GLY A 251 11.66 -9.24 -11.39
C GLY A 251 11.63 -9.52 -9.90
N GLY A 252 10.56 -9.11 -9.21
CA GLY A 252 10.43 -9.32 -7.77
C GLY A 252 10.57 -10.80 -7.37
N ALA A 253 10.20 -11.74 -8.24
CA ALA A 253 10.47 -13.16 -8.07
C ALA A 253 11.63 -13.64 -8.95
N VAL A 254 11.57 -13.36 -10.26
CA VAL A 254 12.47 -13.92 -11.26
C VAL A 254 12.98 -12.88 -12.26
N GLY A 255 14.26 -12.91 -12.61
CA GLY A 255 14.79 -12.05 -13.67
C GLY A 255 14.32 -12.47 -15.05
N ILE A 256 14.65 -13.71 -15.46
CA ILE A 256 14.22 -14.32 -16.72
C ILE A 256 13.48 -15.63 -16.44
N ASN A 257 12.29 -15.77 -17.02
CA ASN A 257 11.50 -16.99 -16.93
C ASN A 257 11.36 -17.67 -18.29
N ARG A 258 11.80 -18.93 -18.39
CA ARG A 258 11.51 -19.84 -19.51
C ARG A 258 10.65 -21.03 -19.09
N GLY A 259 10.63 -21.34 -17.79
CA GLY A 259 9.79 -22.37 -17.20
C GLY A 259 8.45 -21.84 -16.68
N SER A 260 8.02 -22.32 -15.51
CA SER A 260 6.75 -21.97 -14.90
C SER A 260 6.92 -21.23 -13.57
N VAL A 261 6.21 -20.13 -13.39
CA VAL A 261 6.14 -19.37 -12.13
C VAL A 261 4.68 -19.24 -11.72
N LYS A 262 4.31 -19.78 -10.57
CA LYS A 262 2.91 -19.79 -10.15
C LYS A 262 2.70 -19.71 -8.65
N ASN A 263 1.47 -19.34 -8.29
CA ASN A 263 0.97 -19.33 -6.91
C ASN A 263 1.85 -18.50 -5.97
N GLY A 264 2.09 -17.22 -6.29
CA GLY A 264 2.98 -16.43 -5.44
C GLY A 264 2.79 -14.93 -5.51
N VAL A 265 3.46 -14.25 -4.57
CA VAL A 265 3.28 -12.82 -4.34
C VAL A 265 4.62 -12.11 -4.21
N ASN A 266 4.69 -10.91 -4.80
CA ASN A 266 5.74 -9.95 -4.49
C ASN A 266 5.15 -8.78 -3.69
N LEU A 267 5.71 -8.51 -2.51
CA LEU A 267 5.18 -7.54 -1.54
C LEU A 267 5.94 -6.20 -1.54
N LYS A 268 7.17 -6.19 -2.07
CA LYS A 268 8.08 -5.05 -1.97
C LYS A 268 8.53 -4.58 -3.34
N TYR A 269 9.14 -3.40 -3.36
CA TYR A 269 9.39 -2.72 -4.63
C TYR A 269 10.56 -3.31 -5.41
N VAL A 270 10.43 -3.24 -6.73
CA VAL A 270 11.46 -3.58 -7.70
C VAL A 270 12.04 -2.28 -8.23
N ASN A 271 13.35 -2.08 -8.06
CA ASN A 271 14.04 -0.85 -8.45
C ASN A 271 15.13 -1.15 -9.49
N LEU A 272 14.90 -0.70 -10.72
CA LEU A 272 15.86 -0.75 -11.82
C LEU A 272 16.20 0.68 -12.30
N PRO A 273 17.31 1.28 -11.84
CA PRO A 273 17.67 2.66 -12.15
C PRO A 273 18.35 2.86 -13.52
N ASN A 274 18.51 1.81 -14.33
CA ASN A 274 19.20 1.85 -15.63
C ASN A 274 18.34 1.22 -16.73
N ILE A 275 18.84 1.25 -17.97
CA ILE A 275 18.24 0.59 -19.15
C ILE A 275 17.85 -0.86 -18.85
N GLY A 276 16.57 -1.20 -19.01
CA GLY A 276 16.15 -2.60 -18.97
C GLY A 276 14.66 -2.88 -18.78
N PHE A 277 14.41 -4.09 -18.27
CA PHE A 277 13.12 -4.75 -18.15
C PHE A 277 12.80 -4.99 -16.66
N ALA A 278 11.94 -4.14 -16.09
CA ALA A 278 11.51 -4.24 -14.70
C ALA A 278 10.09 -4.80 -14.61
N GLY A 279 9.92 -5.96 -14.00
CA GLY A 279 8.61 -6.52 -13.69
C GLY A 279 8.37 -6.66 -12.19
N GLY A 280 7.13 -6.56 -11.74
CA GLY A 280 6.79 -6.85 -10.35
C GLY A 280 7.07 -8.30 -9.95
N ILE A 281 6.92 -9.25 -10.88
CA ILE A 281 7.20 -10.68 -10.70
C ILE A 281 8.37 -11.11 -11.57
N CYS A 282 8.35 -10.77 -12.86
CA CYS A 282 9.30 -11.27 -13.85
C CYS A 282 9.91 -10.15 -14.69
N GLY A 283 11.23 -10.08 -14.87
CA GLY A 283 11.82 -9.13 -15.82
C GLY A 283 11.36 -9.44 -17.26
N TYR A 284 11.65 -10.65 -17.73
CA TYR A 284 11.37 -11.10 -19.10
C TYR A 284 10.81 -12.52 -19.12
N ASN A 285 9.61 -12.68 -19.68
CA ASN A 285 8.86 -13.93 -19.68
C ASN A 285 8.80 -14.57 -21.07
N TYR A 286 9.41 -15.75 -21.20
CA TYR A 286 9.26 -16.69 -22.31
C TYR A 286 8.31 -17.85 -21.96
N GLY A 287 8.19 -18.17 -20.66
CA GLY A 287 7.40 -19.30 -20.16
C GLY A 287 6.00 -18.93 -19.70
N SER A 288 5.52 -19.55 -18.61
CA SER A 288 4.19 -19.31 -18.04
C SER A 288 4.27 -18.61 -16.69
N ILE A 289 3.42 -17.60 -16.49
CA ILE A 289 3.16 -16.97 -15.19
C ILE A 289 1.68 -17.14 -14.85
N GLU A 290 1.37 -17.80 -13.74
CA GLU A 290 -0.03 -18.10 -13.37
C GLU A 290 -0.33 -17.83 -11.89
N ASN A 291 -1.48 -17.22 -11.60
CA ASN A 291 -1.97 -17.05 -10.22
C ASN A 291 -0.96 -16.31 -9.33
N VAL A 292 -0.54 -15.14 -9.79
CA VAL A 292 0.44 -14.31 -9.08
C VAL A 292 -0.10 -12.92 -8.78
N GLU A 293 0.41 -12.32 -7.71
CA GLU A 293 0.07 -10.96 -7.34
C GLU A 293 1.32 -10.11 -7.10
N ASN A 294 1.36 -8.90 -7.67
CA ASN A 294 2.31 -7.89 -7.28
C ASN A 294 1.63 -6.82 -6.43
N ARG A 295 2.08 -6.71 -5.18
CA ARG A 295 1.73 -5.68 -4.20
C ARG A 295 2.89 -4.71 -3.94
N GLY A 296 3.98 -4.84 -4.69
CA GLY A 296 5.14 -3.95 -4.64
C GLY A 296 5.12 -2.88 -5.73
N ILE A 297 5.74 -1.72 -5.47
CA ILE A 297 5.92 -0.68 -6.49
C ILE A 297 6.95 -1.15 -7.52
N VAL A 298 6.68 -0.95 -8.80
CA VAL A 298 7.68 -1.17 -9.86
C VAL A 298 8.25 0.17 -10.29
N TYR A 299 9.56 0.35 -10.11
CA TYR A 299 10.28 1.56 -10.47
C TYR A 299 11.32 1.26 -11.57
N ASN A 300 11.24 2.02 -12.66
CA ASN A 300 12.23 2.00 -13.72
C ASN A 300 12.60 3.44 -14.14
N ASN A 301 13.90 3.74 -14.20
CA ASN A 301 14.39 5.06 -14.60
C ASN A 301 14.56 5.21 -16.12
N GLU A 302 14.99 4.15 -16.81
CA GLU A 302 15.32 4.12 -18.24
C GLU A 302 14.85 2.78 -18.84
N GLY A 303 13.74 2.74 -19.57
CA GLY A 303 13.25 1.50 -20.19
C GLY A 303 11.82 1.12 -19.84
N SER A 304 11.59 -0.15 -19.52
CA SER A 304 10.25 -0.76 -19.48
C SER A 304 9.88 -1.25 -18.07
N ALA A 305 8.64 -0.97 -17.67
CA ALA A 305 8.09 -1.33 -16.37
C ALA A 305 6.70 -1.99 -16.52
N GLY A 306 6.60 -3.26 -16.15
CA GLY A 306 5.35 -4.00 -16.08
C GLY A 306 4.97 -4.35 -14.65
N GLY A 307 3.69 -4.26 -14.30
CA GLY A 307 3.24 -4.62 -12.95
C GLY A 307 3.45 -6.10 -12.61
N ILE A 308 3.45 -7.00 -13.62
CA ILE A 308 3.75 -8.43 -13.47
C ILE A 308 5.04 -8.78 -14.19
N ALA A 309 5.08 -8.60 -15.52
CA ALA A 309 6.27 -8.87 -16.32
C ALA A 309 6.62 -7.65 -17.16
N SER A 310 7.90 -7.28 -17.32
CA SER A 310 8.18 -6.16 -18.24
C SER A 310 7.88 -6.55 -19.68
N TYR A 311 8.48 -7.66 -20.12
CA TYR A 311 8.36 -8.17 -21.48
C TYR A 311 7.73 -9.57 -21.46
N ASN A 312 6.70 -9.78 -22.27
CA ASN A 312 6.01 -11.07 -22.36
C ASN A 312 6.01 -11.61 -23.79
N LEU A 313 6.60 -12.80 -23.96
CA LEU A 313 6.52 -13.64 -25.16
C LEU A 313 5.79 -14.97 -24.89
N GLY A 314 5.60 -15.32 -23.61
CA GLY A 314 4.90 -16.52 -23.18
C GLY A 314 3.46 -16.25 -22.76
N THR A 315 3.04 -16.90 -21.68
CA THR A 315 1.66 -16.79 -21.14
C THR A 315 1.64 -16.12 -19.78
N ILE A 316 0.66 -15.24 -19.56
CA ILE A 316 0.33 -14.65 -18.26
C ILE A 316 -1.14 -14.88 -18.01
N LYS A 317 -1.48 -15.56 -16.91
CA LYS A 317 -2.85 -15.90 -16.55
C LYS A 317 -3.12 -15.59 -15.08
N ARG A 318 -4.30 -15.03 -14.76
CA ARG A 318 -4.70 -14.76 -13.36
C ARG A 318 -3.63 -13.98 -12.59
N ALA A 319 -3.10 -12.94 -13.22
CA ALA A 319 -2.04 -12.12 -12.66
C ALA A 319 -2.57 -10.73 -12.31
N VAL A 320 -2.33 -10.29 -11.06
CA VAL A 320 -2.92 -9.06 -10.52
C VAL A 320 -1.86 -8.10 -10.00
N MET A 321 -1.94 -6.84 -10.42
CA MET A 321 -1.18 -5.73 -9.84
C MET A 321 -2.10 -4.81 -9.04
N THR A 322 -1.70 -4.45 -7.82
CA THR A 322 -2.53 -3.63 -6.91
C THR A 322 -1.91 -2.30 -6.49
N THR A 323 -0.70 -1.97 -6.95
CA THR A 323 0.02 -0.74 -6.54
C THR A 323 0.42 0.15 -7.71
N SER A 324 1.46 0.98 -7.56
CA SER A 324 1.92 1.92 -8.58
C SER A 324 3.05 1.37 -9.46
N ILE A 325 3.09 1.88 -10.69
CA ILE A 325 4.24 1.82 -11.59
C ILE A 325 4.78 3.25 -11.74
N ARG A 326 6.07 3.44 -11.48
CA ARG A 326 6.71 4.76 -11.50
C ARG A 326 7.87 4.78 -12.48
N GLY A 327 7.73 5.57 -13.55
CA GLY A 327 8.83 5.99 -14.42
C GLY A 327 9.53 7.24 -13.88
N SER A 328 10.83 7.38 -14.13
CA SER A 328 11.58 8.62 -13.89
C SER A 328 11.45 9.63 -15.04
N ALA A 329 11.82 10.89 -14.81
CA ALA A 329 11.71 12.00 -15.75
C ALA A 329 12.83 12.07 -16.80
N SER A 330 13.83 11.18 -16.76
CA SER A 330 15.06 11.34 -17.56
C SER A 330 14.99 10.70 -18.95
N TYR A 331 14.18 9.66 -19.19
CA TYR A 331 14.16 8.89 -20.45
C TYR A 331 12.76 8.38 -20.83
N THR A 332 12.60 7.86 -22.06
CA THR A 332 11.35 7.24 -22.51
C THR A 332 11.01 6.03 -21.65
N THR A 333 9.81 6.01 -21.08
CA THR A 333 9.34 4.93 -20.20
C THR A 333 8.09 4.25 -20.76
N TYR A 334 8.06 2.92 -20.71
CA TYR A 334 6.88 2.10 -21.01
C TYR A 334 6.29 1.59 -19.70
N GLY A 335 5.04 1.95 -19.39
CA GLY A 335 4.39 1.58 -18.14
C GLY A 335 3.09 0.84 -18.36
N GLY A 336 3.04 -0.45 -18.03
CA GLY A 336 1.80 -1.21 -18.17
C GLY A 336 1.43 -2.06 -16.96
N GLY A 337 0.15 -2.04 -16.60
CA GLY A 337 -0.33 -2.61 -15.34
C GLY A 337 -0.06 -4.11 -15.17
N VAL A 338 -0.01 -4.87 -16.27
CA VAL A 338 0.46 -6.26 -16.31
C VAL A 338 1.81 -6.32 -17.01
N THR A 339 1.91 -5.78 -18.24
CA THR A 339 3.14 -5.79 -19.04
C THR A 339 3.55 -4.45 -19.60
N ALA A 340 4.84 -4.18 -19.73
CA ALA A 340 5.26 -3.04 -20.56
C ALA A 340 5.14 -3.38 -22.06
N TYR A 341 5.56 -4.58 -22.45
CA TYR A 341 5.38 -5.07 -23.81
C TYR A 341 4.82 -6.48 -23.81
N ASN A 342 3.76 -6.69 -24.60
CA ASN A 342 3.16 -7.98 -24.84
C ASN A 342 3.27 -8.40 -26.31
N ASN A 343 3.84 -9.58 -26.57
CA ASN A 343 3.72 -10.27 -27.85
C ASN A 343 3.46 -11.77 -27.66
N GLY A 344 2.97 -12.14 -26.47
CA GLY A 344 2.44 -13.45 -26.13
C GLY A 344 0.95 -13.34 -25.76
N TYR A 345 0.50 -14.18 -24.82
CA TYR A 345 -0.92 -14.27 -24.43
C TYR A 345 -1.12 -13.84 -22.97
N ILE A 346 -1.98 -12.85 -22.74
CA ILE A 346 -2.38 -12.39 -21.41
C ILE A 346 -3.88 -12.66 -21.26
N THR A 347 -4.27 -13.39 -20.22
CA THR A 347 -5.68 -13.68 -19.96
C THR A 347 -6.04 -13.58 -18.48
N GLU A 348 -7.29 -13.25 -18.17
CA GLU A 348 -7.82 -13.23 -16.80
C GLU A 348 -6.98 -12.39 -15.83
N SER A 349 -6.39 -11.30 -16.31
CA SER A 349 -5.35 -10.54 -15.59
C SER A 349 -5.67 -9.05 -15.58
N GLY A 350 -5.02 -8.29 -14.69
CA GLY A 350 -5.29 -6.87 -14.64
C GLY A 350 -4.60 -6.08 -13.55
N MET A 351 -4.86 -4.77 -13.58
CA MET A 351 -4.42 -3.83 -12.56
C MET A 351 -5.63 -3.18 -11.90
N PHE A 352 -5.74 -3.33 -10.59
CA PHE A 352 -6.89 -2.83 -9.82
C PHE A 352 -6.40 -1.97 -8.65
N GLN A 353 -6.96 -0.77 -8.53
CA GLN A 353 -6.47 0.26 -7.63
C GLN A 353 -6.59 -0.11 -6.14
N THR A 354 -5.49 0.02 -5.40
CA THR A 354 -5.53 0.36 -3.98
C THR A 354 -5.39 1.89 -3.86
N LYS A 355 -6.12 2.55 -2.95
CA LYS A 355 -6.19 4.03 -2.82
C LYS A 355 -4.84 4.70 -3.16
N ASN A 356 -4.82 5.57 -4.19
CA ASN A 356 -3.64 6.30 -4.71
C ASN A 356 -2.67 5.54 -5.65
N SER A 357 -3.02 4.35 -6.15
CA SER A 357 -2.21 3.64 -7.17
C SER A 357 -2.32 4.32 -8.53
N ASN A 358 -1.19 4.40 -9.25
CA ASN A 358 -1.09 5.03 -10.57
C ASN A 358 -0.01 4.39 -11.46
N ILE A 359 -0.17 4.55 -12.77
CA ILE A 359 0.90 4.37 -13.75
C ILE A 359 1.37 5.76 -14.14
N THR A 360 2.67 6.04 -13.99
CA THR A 360 3.27 7.31 -14.41
C THR A 360 4.37 7.05 -15.42
N VAL A 361 4.23 7.67 -16.61
CA VAL A 361 5.24 7.66 -17.67
C VAL A 361 5.67 9.08 -17.99
N ASN A 362 6.97 9.28 -18.14
CA ASN A 362 7.55 10.57 -18.55
C ASN A 362 8.32 10.41 -19.86
N LYS A 363 8.51 11.52 -20.57
CA LYS A 363 9.39 11.63 -21.73
C LYS A 363 10.29 12.85 -21.64
N ASN A 364 11.60 12.67 -21.86
CA ASN A 364 12.60 13.73 -21.97
C ASN A 364 13.33 13.71 -23.34
N ALA A 365 14.05 14.78 -23.69
CA ALA A 365 14.47 15.13 -25.05
C ALA A 365 15.66 14.34 -25.66
N GLN A 366 16.25 13.35 -24.98
CA GLN A 366 17.44 12.64 -25.47
C GLN A 366 17.05 11.35 -26.22
N GLU A 367 17.20 11.33 -27.54
CA GLU A 367 17.11 10.11 -28.36
C GLU A 367 18.38 9.28 -28.21
N TYR A 368 18.24 8.05 -27.71
CA TYR A 368 19.21 6.99 -28.03
C TYR A 368 18.55 6.02 -29.01
N GLN A 369 19.04 6.01 -30.25
CA GLN A 369 18.78 4.90 -31.17
C GLN A 369 19.68 3.74 -30.77
N MET A 370 19.09 2.64 -30.27
CA MET A 370 19.84 1.42 -29.97
C MET A 370 20.20 0.72 -31.29
N MET A 371 21.46 0.79 -31.72
CA MET A 371 21.95 -0.05 -32.82
C MET A 371 21.92 -1.52 -32.38
N GLY A 372 21.15 -2.35 -33.09
CA GLY A 372 21.19 -3.82 -32.96
C GLY A 372 20.11 -4.49 -32.09
N VAL A 373 19.25 -3.73 -31.40
CA VAL A 373 18.15 -4.28 -30.61
C VAL A 373 16.86 -3.56 -31.00
N SER A 374 16.11 -4.12 -31.97
CA SER A 374 14.81 -3.59 -32.43
C SER A 374 13.77 -3.75 -31.33
N ILE A 375 13.72 -2.83 -30.36
CA ILE A 375 12.66 -2.86 -29.37
C ILE A 375 12.15 -1.44 -29.11
N LEU A 376 11.03 -1.16 -29.79
CA LEU A 376 9.99 -0.16 -29.50
C LEU A 376 10.17 1.26 -30.09
N PRO A 377 9.07 1.88 -30.58
CA PRO A 377 9.09 3.26 -31.06
C PRO A 377 9.52 4.21 -29.94
N ALA A 378 10.26 5.28 -30.28
CA ALA A 378 10.84 6.28 -29.36
C ALA A 378 9.79 7.19 -28.65
N GLU A 379 8.64 6.64 -28.29
CA GLU A 379 7.44 7.31 -27.82
C GLU A 379 7.03 6.74 -26.46
N GLY A 380 6.75 7.63 -25.49
CA GLY A 380 6.31 7.23 -24.15
C GLY A 380 4.93 6.60 -24.24
N THR A 381 4.74 5.43 -23.61
CA THR A 381 3.51 4.65 -23.77
C THR A 381 3.04 4.10 -22.44
N ALA A 382 1.74 4.22 -22.16
CA ALA A 382 1.15 3.64 -20.96
C ALA A 382 -0.19 2.95 -21.25
N GLY A 383 -0.44 1.84 -20.55
CA GLY A 383 -1.72 1.14 -20.60
C GLY A 383 -2.06 0.38 -19.34
N GLY A 384 -3.35 0.23 -19.04
CA GLY A 384 -3.79 -0.42 -17.80
C GLY A 384 -3.49 -1.91 -17.73
N VAL A 385 -3.36 -2.59 -18.89
CA VAL A 385 -2.90 -3.99 -19.00
C VAL A 385 -1.52 -4.02 -19.64
N SER A 386 -1.37 -3.51 -20.86
CA SER A 386 -0.06 -3.43 -21.53
C SER A 386 0.27 -2.01 -21.96
N ALA A 387 1.51 -1.56 -21.85
CA ALA A 387 1.87 -0.31 -22.51
C ALA A 387 1.83 -0.48 -24.04
N THR A 388 2.59 -1.44 -24.55
CA THR A 388 2.64 -1.75 -25.98
C THR A 388 2.26 -3.20 -26.22
N GLN A 389 1.59 -3.45 -27.34
CA GLN A 389 1.26 -4.79 -27.81
C GLN A 389 1.78 -5.00 -29.24
N GLY A 390 2.54 -6.08 -29.44
CA GLY A 390 3.07 -6.51 -30.74
C GLY A 390 2.07 -7.32 -31.56
N PRO A 391 2.41 -7.65 -32.83
CA PRO A 391 1.49 -8.31 -33.79
C PRO A 391 0.95 -9.67 -33.39
N GLN A 392 1.66 -10.41 -32.53
CA GLN A 392 1.24 -11.71 -32.00
C GLN A 392 0.60 -11.60 -30.61
N GLY A 393 0.63 -10.40 -30.03
CA GLY A 393 0.09 -10.15 -28.70
C GLY A 393 -1.43 -10.32 -28.68
N VAL A 394 -1.91 -10.99 -27.65
CA VAL A 394 -3.33 -11.16 -27.38
C VAL A 394 -3.60 -10.85 -25.91
N ILE A 395 -4.59 -9.99 -25.68
CA ILE A 395 -5.15 -9.69 -24.36
C ILE A 395 -6.61 -10.14 -24.36
N GLU A 396 -6.96 -11.05 -23.47
CA GLU A 396 -8.30 -11.63 -23.38
C GLU A 396 -8.83 -11.61 -21.95
N ASN A 397 -10.10 -11.28 -21.75
CA ASN A 397 -10.74 -11.31 -20.42
C ASN A 397 -9.91 -10.59 -19.35
N CYS A 398 -9.33 -9.44 -19.68
CA CYS A 398 -8.49 -8.65 -18.79
C CYS A 398 -9.18 -7.36 -18.35
N GLY A 399 -8.67 -6.74 -17.27
CA GLY A 399 -9.30 -5.57 -16.65
C GLY A 399 -8.29 -4.54 -16.20
N ALA A 400 -8.67 -3.26 -16.31
CA ALA A 400 -7.93 -2.16 -15.73
C ALA A 400 -8.85 -1.19 -15.00
N ALA A 401 -8.56 -0.94 -13.72
CA ALA A 401 -9.22 0.06 -12.87
C ALA A 401 -8.16 0.78 -12.02
N VAL A 402 -7.43 1.74 -12.61
CA VAL A 402 -6.28 2.49 -12.10
C VAL A 402 -6.23 3.91 -12.69
N TRP A 403 -5.39 4.79 -12.16
CA TRP A 403 -5.11 6.09 -12.81
C TRP A 403 -3.88 5.98 -13.71
N ILE A 404 -3.97 6.52 -14.92
CA ILE A 404 -2.85 6.54 -15.86
C ILE A 404 -2.48 7.98 -16.19
N VAL A 405 -1.25 8.35 -15.84
CA VAL A 405 -0.71 9.71 -15.98
C VAL A 405 0.43 9.67 -16.98
N GLY A 406 0.27 10.40 -18.09
CA GLY A 406 1.38 10.75 -18.97
C GLY A 406 1.90 12.13 -18.56
N VAL A 407 3.21 12.33 -18.60
CA VAL A 407 3.79 13.66 -18.43
C VAL A 407 4.76 13.93 -19.57
N GLY A 408 4.40 14.84 -20.45
CA GLY A 408 5.29 15.36 -21.48
C GLY A 408 6.02 16.61 -20.97
N VAL A 409 7.33 16.52 -20.74
CA VAL A 409 8.17 17.71 -20.53
C VAL A 409 8.81 18.08 -21.87
N SER A 410 8.31 19.14 -22.51
CA SER A 410 8.94 19.69 -23.72
C SER A 410 9.67 20.99 -23.38
N SER A 411 10.98 21.02 -23.58
CA SER A 411 11.78 22.25 -23.64
C SER A 411 12.20 22.62 -25.06
N THR A 412 11.82 21.83 -26.09
CA THR A 412 12.21 22.08 -27.49
C THR A 412 11.06 21.75 -28.46
N THR A 413 10.94 22.56 -29.51
CA THR A 413 9.83 22.67 -30.48
C THR A 413 9.52 21.46 -31.38
N LYS A 414 9.90 20.23 -31.01
CA LYS A 414 9.44 19.00 -31.68
C LYS A 414 8.57 18.19 -30.71
N SER A 415 7.25 18.35 -30.81
CA SER A 415 6.29 17.47 -30.12
C SER A 415 6.52 16.03 -30.57
N ARG A 416 6.62 15.10 -29.62
CA ARG A 416 6.70 13.68 -29.92
C ARG A 416 5.72 12.95 -29.02
N ASN A 417 4.92 12.09 -29.65
CA ASN A 417 3.69 11.56 -29.07
C ASN A 417 3.93 10.80 -27.74
N ILE A 418 2.98 10.96 -26.82
CA ILE A 418 2.74 10.06 -25.69
C ILE A 418 1.40 9.37 -25.96
N TYR A 419 1.39 8.04 -25.90
CA TYR A 419 0.18 7.23 -26.12
C TYR A 419 -0.30 6.67 -24.80
N VAL A 420 -1.58 6.90 -24.52
CA VAL A 420 -2.19 6.40 -23.29
C VAL A 420 -3.52 5.75 -23.63
N GLY A 421 -3.64 4.49 -23.24
CA GLY A 421 -4.86 3.69 -23.41
C GLY A 421 -5.33 3.08 -22.09
N GLY A 422 -6.63 2.92 -21.90
CA GLY A 422 -7.14 2.29 -20.65
C GLY A 422 -6.73 0.82 -20.51
N LEU A 423 -6.67 0.07 -21.61
CA LEU A 423 -6.13 -1.30 -21.64
C LEU A 423 -4.72 -1.33 -22.24
N VAL A 424 -4.56 -0.82 -23.46
CA VAL A 424 -3.30 -0.88 -24.20
C VAL A 424 -2.92 0.51 -24.68
N GLY A 425 -1.71 0.99 -24.42
CA GLY A 425 -1.26 2.29 -24.94
C GLY A 425 -1.16 2.30 -26.46
N LEU A 426 -0.30 1.45 -27.02
CA LEU A 426 -0.08 1.24 -28.46
C LEU A 426 -0.35 -0.22 -28.83
N ASP A 427 -1.28 -0.45 -29.76
CA ASP A 427 -1.79 -1.78 -30.02
C ASP A 427 -1.62 -2.22 -31.48
N SER A 428 -0.92 -3.33 -31.69
CA SER A 428 -0.84 -4.05 -32.98
C SER A 428 -1.32 -5.50 -32.85
N GLY A 429 -1.94 -5.88 -31.73
CA GLY A 429 -2.39 -7.24 -31.45
C GLY A 429 -3.91 -7.33 -31.29
N SER A 430 -4.41 -8.41 -30.69
CA SER A 430 -5.85 -8.58 -30.45
C SER A 430 -6.25 -8.27 -29.01
N VAL A 431 -7.44 -7.71 -28.82
CA VAL A 431 -8.01 -7.41 -27.50
C VAL A 431 -9.46 -7.87 -27.45
N ILE A 432 -9.79 -8.80 -26.55
CA ILE A 432 -11.07 -9.51 -26.54
C ILE A 432 -11.65 -9.54 -25.13
N GLY A 433 -12.96 -9.29 -25.00
CA GLY A 433 -13.68 -9.53 -23.73
C GLY A 433 -13.14 -8.75 -22.53
N SER A 434 -12.40 -7.67 -22.77
CA SER A 434 -11.63 -6.96 -21.73
C SER A 434 -12.25 -5.60 -21.41
N TYR A 435 -11.96 -5.03 -20.24
CA TYR A 435 -12.51 -3.72 -19.89
C TYR A 435 -11.53 -2.75 -19.24
N ALA A 436 -11.73 -1.47 -19.51
CA ALA A 436 -11.05 -0.38 -18.83
C ALA A 436 -12.04 0.54 -18.12
N ALA A 437 -11.79 0.82 -16.85
CA ALA A 437 -12.65 1.62 -16.00
C ALA A 437 -11.96 2.90 -15.48
N ASN A 438 -10.89 3.32 -16.16
CA ASN A 438 -9.96 4.32 -15.65
C ASN A 438 -10.43 5.76 -15.85
N SER A 439 -10.59 6.40 -14.69
CA SER A 439 -10.75 7.82 -14.41
C SER A 439 -9.44 8.59 -14.58
N ASN A 440 -9.48 9.71 -15.31
CA ASN A 440 -8.43 10.73 -15.44
C ASN A 440 -7.15 10.28 -16.16
N LEU A 441 -7.24 10.20 -17.49
CA LEU A 441 -6.07 10.25 -18.36
C LEU A 441 -5.53 11.70 -18.37
N LEU A 442 -4.38 11.94 -17.76
CA LEU A 442 -3.79 13.29 -17.62
C LEU A 442 -2.57 13.44 -18.54
N GLN A 443 -2.59 14.50 -19.37
CA GLN A 443 -1.51 15.08 -20.21
C GLN A 443 -0.67 14.20 -21.18
N GLY A 444 -0.88 14.33 -22.50
CA GLY A 444 -0.36 13.43 -23.53
C GLY A 444 -0.99 13.69 -24.90
N ASP A 445 -0.32 13.30 -25.98
CA ASP A 445 -0.71 13.72 -27.33
C ASP A 445 -1.87 12.87 -27.89
N LYS A 446 -2.00 11.61 -27.45
CA LYS A 446 -2.98 10.65 -28.00
C LYS A 446 -3.64 9.82 -26.90
N TYR A 447 -4.87 10.19 -26.55
CA TYR A 447 -5.68 9.54 -25.52
C TYR A 447 -6.78 8.66 -26.07
N LYS A 448 -6.89 7.43 -25.55
CA LYS A 448 -7.98 6.50 -25.86
C LYS A 448 -8.48 5.78 -24.58
N PRO A 449 -9.80 5.53 -24.42
CA PRO A 449 -10.36 4.76 -23.30
C PRO A 449 -9.90 3.31 -23.27
N MET A 450 -9.59 2.76 -24.43
CA MET A 450 -9.27 1.34 -24.59
C MET A 450 -7.86 1.18 -25.10
N TYR A 451 -7.62 1.57 -26.36
CA TYR A 451 -6.35 1.41 -27.02
C TYR A 451 -6.16 2.33 -28.23
N TYR A 452 -4.90 2.59 -28.59
CA TYR A 452 -4.54 3.21 -29.85
C TYR A 452 -4.15 2.11 -30.86
N ILE A 453 -5.01 1.87 -31.85
CA ILE A 453 -4.81 0.84 -32.88
C ILE A 453 -3.77 1.32 -33.90
N VAL A 454 -2.77 0.49 -34.15
CA VAL A 454 -1.74 0.66 -35.18
C VAL A 454 -1.97 -0.31 -36.35
N ASP A 455 -2.55 -1.49 -36.09
CA ASP A 455 -2.89 -2.49 -37.10
C ASP A 455 -4.39 -2.84 -37.01
N SER A 456 -5.18 -2.35 -37.98
CA SER A 456 -6.63 -2.56 -38.01
C SER A 456 -7.05 -3.97 -38.45
N THR A 457 -6.11 -4.84 -38.84
CA THR A 457 -6.42 -6.23 -39.23
C THR A 457 -6.65 -7.15 -38.04
N LYS A 458 -6.37 -6.67 -36.82
CA LYS A 458 -6.45 -7.45 -35.60
C LYS A 458 -7.86 -7.45 -35.01
N LYS A 459 -8.13 -8.45 -34.17
CA LYS A 459 -9.46 -8.66 -33.61
C LYS A 459 -9.64 -7.84 -32.33
N HIS A 460 -10.59 -6.91 -32.37
CA HIS A 460 -10.99 -6.09 -31.23
C HIS A 460 -12.50 -6.21 -31.00
N SER A 461 -12.93 -7.11 -30.11
CA SER A 461 -14.36 -7.44 -29.98
C SER A 461 -14.78 -7.61 -28.53
N SER A 462 -16.01 -7.19 -28.22
CA SER A 462 -16.63 -7.39 -26.90
C SER A 462 -15.84 -6.74 -25.76
N ASN A 463 -15.12 -5.66 -26.06
CA ASN A 463 -14.44 -4.90 -25.02
C ASN A 463 -15.32 -3.77 -24.50
N HIS A 464 -15.12 -3.41 -23.24
CA HIS A 464 -15.97 -2.45 -22.54
C HIS A 464 -15.18 -1.32 -21.91
N TYR A 465 -15.79 -0.15 -21.82
CA TYR A 465 -15.15 1.00 -21.17
C TYR A 465 -16.14 1.82 -20.35
N ASP A 466 -15.61 2.56 -19.37
CA ASP A 466 -16.43 3.51 -18.61
C ASP A 466 -16.72 4.76 -19.44
N SER A 467 -17.97 4.90 -19.89
CA SER A 467 -18.42 5.97 -20.77
C SER A 467 -18.58 7.32 -20.06
N THR A 468 -18.54 7.35 -18.73
CA THR A 468 -18.68 8.59 -17.94
C THR A 468 -17.44 9.49 -18.06
N TYR A 469 -16.30 8.92 -18.42
CA TYR A 469 -15.01 9.62 -18.50
C TYR A 469 -14.60 9.99 -19.92
N LEU A 470 -15.49 9.84 -20.92
CA LEU A 470 -15.16 10.05 -22.33
C LEU A 470 -15.86 11.24 -22.96
N SER A 471 -15.10 11.92 -23.83
CA SER A 471 -15.59 12.96 -24.74
C SER A 471 -15.78 12.46 -26.19
N VAL A 472 -15.31 11.26 -26.55
CA VAL A 472 -15.31 10.73 -27.93
C VAL A 472 -15.81 9.28 -27.98
N LYS A 473 -16.67 8.96 -28.94
CA LYS A 473 -17.24 7.62 -29.17
C LYS A 473 -16.26 6.68 -29.91
N PHE A 474 -16.37 5.38 -29.66
CA PHE A 474 -15.65 4.30 -30.34
C PHE A 474 -16.59 3.49 -31.24
N ASP A 475 -16.03 2.63 -32.09
CA ASP A 475 -16.76 1.76 -33.04
C ASP A 475 -17.74 0.78 -32.35
N ASP A 476 -18.76 0.35 -33.10
CA ASP A 476 -19.96 -0.36 -32.61
C ASP A 476 -19.71 -1.72 -31.92
N GLU A 477 -18.56 -2.37 -32.12
CA GLU A 477 -18.22 -3.68 -31.50
C GLU A 477 -17.71 -3.57 -30.05
N ASN A 478 -17.48 -2.34 -29.55
CA ASN A 478 -17.06 -2.06 -28.18
C ASN A 478 -18.15 -1.28 -27.44
N ALA A 479 -18.46 -1.67 -26.20
CA ALA A 479 -19.57 -1.09 -25.45
C ALA A 479 -19.11 -0.15 -24.34
N GLY A 480 -19.56 1.10 -24.41
CA GLY A 480 -19.43 2.05 -23.30
C GLY A 480 -20.55 1.88 -22.28
N PHE A 481 -20.20 1.64 -21.02
CA PHE A 481 -21.16 1.58 -19.92
C PHE A 481 -20.92 2.72 -18.92
N PRO A 482 -21.97 3.32 -18.33
CA PRO A 482 -21.77 4.35 -17.32
C PRO A 482 -21.13 3.76 -16.05
N THR A 483 -20.45 4.61 -15.27
CA THR A 483 -19.78 4.21 -14.02
C THR A 483 -20.71 3.43 -13.09
N SER A 484 -21.98 3.83 -12.99
CA SER A 484 -22.97 3.14 -12.15
C SER A 484 -23.23 1.69 -12.57
N THR A 485 -23.15 1.39 -13.87
CA THR A 485 -23.28 0.02 -14.39
C THR A 485 -22.01 -0.77 -14.14
N MET A 486 -20.85 -0.21 -14.49
CA MET A 486 -19.57 -0.93 -14.35
C MET A 486 -19.18 -1.17 -12.89
N ARG A 487 -19.56 -0.26 -11.98
CA ARG A 487 -19.37 -0.43 -10.53
C ARG A 487 -20.50 -1.26 -9.90
N SER A 488 -20.77 -2.44 -10.43
CA SER A 488 -21.81 -3.33 -9.90
C SER A 488 -21.44 -4.81 -9.94
N ALA A 489 -21.98 -5.59 -9.00
CA ALA A 489 -21.90 -7.05 -9.01
C ALA A 489 -22.54 -7.67 -10.27
N LYS A 490 -23.61 -7.06 -10.79
CA LYS A 490 -24.21 -7.47 -12.06
C LYS A 490 -23.19 -7.43 -13.20
N TYR A 491 -22.37 -6.39 -13.27
CA TYR A 491 -21.37 -6.27 -14.31
C TYR A 491 -20.24 -7.29 -14.16
N ALA A 492 -19.78 -7.58 -12.93
CA ALA A 492 -18.85 -8.68 -12.69
C ALA A 492 -19.42 -10.03 -13.18
N TRP A 493 -20.70 -10.32 -12.92
CA TRP A 493 -21.36 -11.52 -13.46
C TRP A 493 -21.46 -11.52 -14.99
N LEU A 494 -21.73 -10.37 -15.62
CA LEU A 494 -21.76 -10.26 -17.08
C LEU A 494 -20.38 -10.56 -17.70
N LEU A 495 -19.29 -10.10 -17.08
CA LEU A 495 -17.94 -10.46 -17.50
C LEU A 495 -17.69 -11.97 -17.40
N ASN A 496 -18.19 -12.61 -16.33
CA ASN A 496 -18.08 -14.06 -16.16
C ASN A 496 -18.86 -14.89 -17.19
N THR A 497 -19.87 -14.29 -17.82
CA THR A 497 -20.84 -15.01 -18.66
C THR A 497 -20.81 -14.53 -20.11
N GLN A 498 -19.76 -13.82 -20.54
CA GLN A 498 -19.70 -13.21 -21.88
C GLN A 498 -20.99 -12.45 -22.20
N MET A 499 -21.34 -11.52 -21.31
CA MET A 499 -22.58 -10.72 -21.39
C MET A 499 -23.86 -11.55 -21.30
N GLY A 500 -23.82 -12.67 -20.58
CA GLY A 500 -24.94 -13.58 -20.38
C GLY A 500 -25.11 -14.67 -21.45
N SER A 501 -24.21 -14.73 -22.44
CA SER A 501 -24.27 -15.72 -23.53
C SER A 501 -23.60 -17.07 -23.20
N ALA A 502 -22.78 -17.11 -22.14
CA ALA A 502 -22.01 -18.28 -21.74
C ALA A 502 -22.20 -18.62 -20.24
N LYS A 503 -21.75 -19.83 -19.86
CA LYS A 503 -21.69 -20.25 -18.46
C LYS A 503 -20.70 -19.37 -17.68
N ASN A 504 -21.03 -19.06 -16.43
CA ASN A 504 -20.17 -18.32 -15.51
C ASN A 504 -18.80 -19.03 -15.38
N ASN A 505 -17.73 -18.36 -15.82
CA ASN A 505 -16.36 -18.87 -15.82
C ASN A 505 -15.60 -18.65 -14.49
N GLY A 506 -16.19 -17.89 -13.55
CA GLY A 506 -15.63 -17.68 -12.22
C GLY A 506 -14.40 -16.78 -12.15
N VAL A 507 -14.15 -15.93 -13.15
CA VAL A 507 -12.94 -15.07 -13.20
C VAL A 507 -13.11 -13.78 -12.39
N TRP A 508 -14.28 -13.19 -12.42
CA TRP A 508 -14.58 -11.85 -11.92
C TRP A 508 -15.40 -11.87 -10.64
N THR A 509 -15.09 -10.93 -9.76
CA THR A 509 -15.83 -10.64 -8.54
C THR A 509 -15.99 -9.13 -8.33
N TYR A 510 -16.80 -8.71 -7.36
CA TYR A 510 -17.10 -7.32 -7.05
C TYR A 510 -16.94 -7.01 -5.56
N ASP A 511 -16.17 -5.95 -5.28
CA ASP A 511 -15.80 -5.47 -3.93
C ASP A 511 -15.91 -3.93 -3.88
N ASP A 512 -17.15 -3.42 -4.01
CA ASP A 512 -17.58 -2.01 -3.85
C ASP A 512 -16.90 -0.93 -4.72
N TRP A 513 -15.98 -1.31 -5.60
CA TRP A 513 -15.38 -0.42 -6.59
C TRP A 513 -15.72 -0.82 -8.02
N TYR A 514 -14.77 -1.39 -8.76
CA TYR A 514 -14.97 -2.03 -10.05
C TYR A 514 -14.77 -3.54 -9.87
N PRO A 515 -15.19 -4.37 -10.84
CA PRO A 515 -14.84 -5.76 -10.82
C PRO A 515 -13.32 -5.94 -10.70
N LEU A 516 -12.93 -7.07 -10.14
CA LEU A 516 -11.54 -7.49 -9.99
C LEU A 516 -11.47 -9.00 -10.17
N ILE A 517 -10.27 -9.53 -10.34
CA ILE A 517 -10.05 -10.97 -10.50
C ILE A 517 -10.27 -11.69 -9.16
N ALA A 518 -11.13 -12.70 -9.17
CA ALA A 518 -11.41 -13.57 -8.03
C ALA A 518 -10.15 -14.34 -7.61
N ASN A 519 -10.00 -14.59 -6.30
CA ASN A 519 -8.87 -15.32 -5.73
C ASN A 519 -9.33 -16.18 -4.54
N MET A 520 -8.40 -16.75 -3.78
CA MET A 520 -8.76 -17.63 -2.64
C MET A 520 -9.60 -16.93 -1.56
N ASP A 521 -9.45 -15.61 -1.41
CA ASP A 521 -10.15 -14.81 -0.40
C ASP A 521 -11.41 -14.11 -0.97
N LYS A 522 -11.51 -14.00 -2.29
CA LYS A 522 -12.59 -13.29 -2.99
C LYS A 522 -13.28 -14.21 -3.98
N ILE A 523 -14.47 -14.68 -3.58
CA ILE A 523 -15.32 -15.61 -4.33
C ILE A 523 -15.84 -14.92 -5.61
N PRO A 524 -15.93 -15.62 -6.75
CA PRO A 524 -16.52 -15.08 -7.96
C PRO A 524 -17.96 -14.61 -7.76
N THR A 525 -18.39 -13.62 -8.55
CA THR A 525 -19.77 -13.16 -8.49
C THR A 525 -20.69 -14.14 -9.23
N TYR A 526 -21.74 -14.58 -8.53
CA TYR A 526 -22.79 -15.47 -9.03
C TYR A 526 -24.15 -14.79 -9.08
N ARG A 527 -24.99 -15.25 -9.99
CA ARG A 527 -26.38 -14.83 -10.11
C ARG A 527 -27.28 -15.69 -9.24
N VAL A 528 -28.13 -15.03 -8.45
CA VAL A 528 -29.18 -15.70 -7.67
C VAL A 528 -30.53 -15.25 -8.19
N VAL A 529 -31.29 -16.15 -8.79
CA VAL A 529 -32.66 -15.88 -9.26
C VAL A 529 -33.63 -16.31 -8.19
N ARG A 530 -34.50 -15.39 -7.75
CA ARG A 530 -35.50 -15.67 -6.72
C ARG A 530 -36.85 -15.94 -7.37
N TYR A 531 -37.52 -17.00 -6.93
CA TYR A 531 -38.83 -17.40 -7.43
C TYR A 531 -39.90 -17.32 -6.34
N VAL A 532 -41.07 -16.81 -6.71
CA VAL A 532 -42.27 -16.74 -5.88
C VAL A 532 -43.43 -17.30 -6.68
N ASN A 533 -44.14 -18.29 -6.14
CA ASN A 533 -45.22 -18.98 -6.85
C ASN A 533 -44.82 -19.44 -8.27
N GLU A 534 -43.63 -20.04 -8.39
CA GLU A 534 -43.03 -20.49 -9.67
C GLU A 534 -42.68 -19.39 -10.69
N ALA A 535 -42.99 -18.13 -10.41
CA ALA A 535 -42.61 -16.99 -11.24
C ALA A 535 -41.27 -16.39 -10.75
N ALA A 536 -40.41 -15.99 -11.69
CA ALA A 536 -39.19 -15.26 -11.36
C ALA A 536 -39.58 -13.89 -10.76
N TYR A 537 -39.20 -13.67 -9.51
CA TYR A 537 -39.47 -12.45 -8.76
C TYR A 537 -38.44 -11.36 -9.06
N ASP A 538 -37.16 -11.67 -8.84
CA ASP A 538 -36.05 -10.80 -9.17
C ASP A 538 -34.74 -11.58 -9.38
N THR A 539 -33.67 -10.85 -9.67
CA THR A 539 -32.32 -11.39 -9.83
C THR A 539 -31.35 -10.56 -9.03
N LEU A 540 -30.57 -11.26 -8.21
CA LEU A 540 -29.54 -10.71 -7.36
C LEU A 540 -28.17 -11.21 -7.80
N TYR A 541 -27.13 -10.55 -7.31
CA TYR A 541 -25.75 -10.89 -7.59
C TYR A 541 -24.93 -10.88 -6.30
N THR A 542 -24.06 -11.87 -6.14
CA THR A 542 -23.27 -12.01 -4.92
C THR A 542 -22.11 -11.02 -4.88
N ASN A 543 -21.76 -10.55 -3.69
CA ASN A 543 -20.52 -9.83 -3.45
C ASN A 543 -19.31 -10.79 -3.43
N TYR A 544 -18.11 -10.25 -3.17
CA TYR A 544 -16.87 -11.02 -3.08
C TYR A 544 -16.81 -12.06 -1.95
N LEU A 545 -17.74 -12.03 -0.98
CA LEU A 545 -17.87 -13.05 0.06
C LEU A 545 -18.86 -14.16 -0.35
N GLY A 546 -19.42 -14.10 -1.56
CA GLY A 546 -20.45 -15.03 -2.02
C GLY A 546 -21.83 -14.76 -1.40
N HIS A 547 -22.01 -13.65 -0.69
CA HIS A 547 -23.30 -13.27 -0.10
C HIS A 547 -24.11 -12.46 -1.11
N ALA A 548 -25.40 -12.76 -1.25
CA ALA A 548 -26.36 -11.90 -1.93
C ALA A 548 -27.17 -11.16 -0.86
N ILE A 549 -27.32 -9.84 -1.04
CA ILE A 549 -28.06 -8.98 -0.10
C ILE A 549 -29.43 -8.72 -0.71
N TRP A 550 -30.49 -8.93 0.08
CA TRP A 550 -31.85 -8.63 -0.33
C TRP A 550 -32.67 -8.11 0.83
N ASN A 551 -33.76 -7.43 0.49
CA ASN A 551 -34.84 -7.19 1.44
C ASN A 551 -35.80 -8.38 1.36
N ASP A 552 -36.28 -8.83 2.51
CA ASP A 552 -37.27 -9.92 2.64
C ASP A 552 -38.71 -9.46 2.33
N ARG A 553 -38.85 -8.33 1.65
CA ARG A 553 -40.16 -7.80 1.25
C ARG A 553 -40.59 -8.39 -0.08
N ILE A 554 -41.40 -9.44 -0.04
CA ILE A 554 -42.10 -9.99 -1.21
C ILE A 554 -43.52 -9.38 -1.26
N PRO A 555 -44.11 -9.13 -2.44
CA PRO A 555 -45.55 -8.88 -2.56
C PRO A 555 -46.34 -9.99 -1.85
N GLU A 556 -47.40 -9.61 -1.14
CA GLU A 556 -48.28 -10.59 -0.50
C GLU A 556 -48.73 -11.63 -1.53
N GLY A 557 -48.59 -12.91 -1.19
CA GLY A 557 -49.03 -13.98 -2.07
C GLY A 557 -50.55 -14.00 -2.16
N ASP A 558 -51.09 -14.43 -3.29
CA ASP A 558 -52.51 -14.81 -3.39
C ASP A 558 -52.83 -15.77 -2.23
N ASN A 559 -53.91 -15.48 -1.48
CA ASN A 559 -54.41 -16.24 -0.31
C ASN A 559 -53.79 -15.91 1.06
N GLY A 560 -53.23 -14.71 1.27
CA GLY A 560 -52.95 -14.20 2.63
C GLY A 560 -51.72 -14.78 3.33
N LYS A 561 -50.84 -15.46 2.60
CA LYS A 561 -49.55 -15.96 3.11
C LYS A 561 -48.43 -14.94 2.93
N SER A 562 -47.40 -15.03 3.77
CA SER A 562 -46.19 -14.20 3.67
C SER A 562 -44.91 -15.05 3.63
N LEU A 563 -43.78 -14.42 3.34
CA LEU A 563 -42.49 -15.10 3.25
C LEU A 563 -42.11 -15.68 4.61
N ALA A 564 -41.94 -17.00 4.68
CA ALA A 564 -41.35 -17.67 5.84
C ALA A 564 -39.82 -17.68 5.73
N TYR A 565 -39.29 -18.17 4.60
CA TYR A 565 -37.87 -18.20 4.32
C TYR A 565 -37.60 -18.49 2.84
N TRP A 566 -36.38 -18.22 2.40
CA TRP A 566 -35.86 -18.67 1.11
C TRP A 566 -35.25 -20.07 1.23
N ALA A 567 -35.35 -20.87 0.17
CA ALA A 567 -34.83 -22.23 0.18
C ALA A 567 -34.33 -22.72 -1.18
N TYR A 568 -33.39 -23.66 -1.14
CA TYR A 568 -33.16 -24.55 -2.27
C TYR A 568 -34.32 -25.53 -2.40
N ARG A 569 -34.73 -25.79 -3.64
CA ARG A 569 -35.73 -26.83 -3.94
C ARG A 569 -35.05 -28.08 -4.46
N ASN A 570 -35.35 -29.22 -3.86
CA ASN A 570 -34.95 -30.53 -4.36
C ASN A 570 -36.20 -31.41 -4.49
N GLY A 571 -36.77 -31.43 -5.69
CA GLY A 571 -38.10 -32.03 -5.94
C GLY A 571 -39.19 -31.36 -5.10
N ASN A 572 -39.78 -32.14 -4.19
CA ASN A 572 -40.83 -31.66 -3.26
C ASN A 572 -40.27 -31.19 -1.90
N SER A 573 -38.95 -31.25 -1.70
CA SER A 573 -38.31 -30.84 -0.45
C SER A 573 -37.67 -29.46 -0.56
N PHE A 574 -37.69 -28.70 0.54
CA PHE A 574 -37.08 -27.38 0.65
C PHE A 574 -35.99 -27.39 1.71
N ALA A 575 -34.79 -26.91 1.36
CA ALA A 575 -33.69 -26.71 2.29
C ALA A 575 -33.51 -25.20 2.54
N LYS A 576 -33.86 -24.75 3.75
CA LYS A 576 -33.79 -23.34 4.16
C LYS A 576 -32.38 -22.78 3.98
N ILE A 577 -32.29 -21.58 3.42
CA ILE A 577 -31.07 -20.78 3.39
C ILE A 577 -31.15 -19.69 4.46
N THR A 578 -30.00 -19.32 5.01
CA THR A 578 -29.87 -18.23 5.98
C THR A 578 -29.24 -17.01 5.33
N ASP A 579 -29.34 -15.86 5.97
CA ASP A 579 -28.74 -14.60 5.47
C ASP A 579 -27.19 -14.64 5.39
N GLN A 580 -26.56 -15.63 6.04
CA GLN A 580 -25.12 -15.91 5.98
C GLN A 580 -24.75 -16.97 4.93
N HIS A 581 -25.68 -17.33 4.03
CA HIS A 581 -25.41 -18.36 3.04
C HIS A 581 -24.41 -17.89 1.98
N ILE A 582 -23.37 -18.70 1.76
CA ILE A 582 -22.33 -18.44 0.76
C ILE A 582 -22.69 -19.19 -0.53
N PHE A 583 -23.10 -18.45 -1.54
CA PHE A 583 -23.36 -18.98 -2.87
C PHE A 583 -22.04 -19.23 -3.61
N LYS A 584 -21.91 -20.43 -4.22
CA LYS A 584 -20.72 -20.87 -4.97
C LYS A 584 -20.99 -21.16 -6.44
N SER A 585 -22.20 -20.88 -6.91
CA SER A 585 -22.62 -21.05 -8.30
C SER A 585 -23.87 -20.23 -8.59
N ASP A 586 -24.09 -19.91 -9.86
CA ASP A 586 -25.37 -19.39 -10.32
C ASP A 586 -26.49 -20.35 -9.88
N THR A 587 -27.52 -19.82 -9.25
CA THR A 587 -28.50 -20.59 -8.47
C THR A 587 -29.89 -19.98 -8.59
N SER A 588 -30.90 -20.85 -8.50
CA SER A 588 -32.30 -20.44 -8.25
C SER A 588 -32.70 -20.80 -6.83
N ILE A 589 -33.32 -19.85 -6.12
CA ILE A 589 -33.92 -20.05 -4.79
C ILE A 589 -35.41 -19.74 -4.85
N TYR A 590 -36.16 -20.39 -3.96
CA TYR A 590 -37.62 -20.35 -3.96
C TYR A 590 -38.13 -19.83 -2.62
N ALA A 591 -39.13 -18.96 -2.67
CA ALA A 591 -39.84 -18.52 -1.48
C ALA A 591 -40.69 -19.66 -0.93
N VAL A 592 -40.52 -19.97 0.35
CA VAL A 592 -41.44 -20.79 1.12
C VAL A 592 -42.39 -19.83 1.84
N LEU A 593 -43.68 -19.94 1.54
CA LEU A 593 -44.73 -19.07 2.09
C LEU A 593 -45.53 -19.80 3.18
N ASP A 594 -45.82 -19.10 4.28
CA ASP A 594 -46.64 -19.60 5.37
C ASP A 594 -47.74 -18.60 5.76
N ALA A 595 -48.74 -19.06 6.50
CA ALA A 595 -49.78 -18.21 7.07
C ALA A 595 -49.15 -17.17 8.01
N LYS A 596 -49.64 -15.93 7.97
CA LYS A 596 -49.07 -14.80 8.72
C LYS A 596 -48.99 -15.08 10.22
N GLU A 597 -49.96 -15.79 10.79
CA GLU A 597 -49.96 -16.16 12.22
C GLU A 597 -48.85 -17.15 12.63
N ASN A 598 -48.21 -17.85 11.68
CA ASN A 598 -47.14 -18.81 11.96
C ASN A 598 -45.73 -18.19 11.86
N LEU A 599 -45.64 -16.88 11.58
CA LEU A 599 -44.39 -16.21 11.26
C LEU A 599 -43.90 -15.34 12.40
N ASP A 600 -42.65 -15.60 12.81
CA ASP A 600 -41.91 -14.78 13.74
C ASP A 600 -40.60 -14.29 13.11
N PHE A 601 -40.18 -13.07 13.48
CA PHE A 601 -39.02 -12.40 12.90
C PHE A 601 -38.06 -11.85 13.95
N THR A 602 -36.87 -11.46 13.49
CA THR A 602 -35.86 -10.78 14.29
C THR A 602 -35.81 -9.29 13.95
N VAL A 603 -35.81 -8.42 14.97
CA VAL A 603 -35.68 -6.97 14.81
C VAL A 603 -34.40 -6.50 15.50
N THR A 604 -33.56 -5.76 14.78
CA THR A 604 -32.29 -5.24 15.30
C THR A 604 -32.28 -3.71 15.29
N PHE A 605 -31.96 -3.11 16.44
CA PHE A 605 -31.72 -1.68 16.57
C PHE A 605 -30.22 -1.42 16.62
N LEU A 606 -29.74 -0.54 15.73
CA LEU A 606 -28.33 -0.15 15.60
C LEU A 606 -28.13 1.33 15.91
N ASP A 607 -27.01 1.68 16.52
CA ASP A 607 -26.64 3.08 16.69
C ASP A 607 -26.13 3.70 15.37
N TYR A 608 -25.89 5.02 15.36
CA TYR A 608 -25.43 5.76 14.17
C TYR A 608 -24.11 5.22 13.59
N ASN A 609 -23.27 4.60 14.41
CA ASN A 609 -21.98 4.01 14.04
C ASN A 609 -22.07 2.53 13.63
N GLY A 610 -23.25 1.92 13.67
CA GLY A 610 -23.47 0.51 13.34
C GLY A 610 -23.31 -0.48 14.50
N VAL A 611 -23.08 0.00 15.73
CA VAL A 611 -23.09 -0.85 16.94
C VAL A 611 -24.51 -1.35 17.21
N VAL A 612 -24.64 -2.65 17.53
CA VAL A 612 -25.93 -3.25 17.92
C VAL A 612 -26.33 -2.75 19.31
N LEU A 613 -27.48 -2.10 19.39
CA LEU A 613 -28.07 -1.60 20.64
C LEU A 613 -29.02 -2.62 21.27
N GLN A 614 -29.84 -3.28 20.45
CA GLN A 614 -30.81 -4.28 20.89
C GLN A 614 -31.15 -5.24 19.74
N GLU A 615 -31.34 -6.51 20.06
CA GLU A 615 -31.85 -7.54 19.15
C GLU A 615 -33.07 -8.21 19.79
N LEU A 616 -34.20 -8.17 19.09
CA LEU A 616 -35.47 -8.79 19.49
C LEU A 616 -35.71 -10.03 18.62
N LYS A 617 -35.93 -11.17 19.23
CA LYS A 617 -36.20 -12.44 18.54
C LYS A 617 -37.65 -12.86 18.72
N ASN A 618 -38.13 -13.68 17.79
CA ASN A 618 -39.47 -14.27 17.82
C ASN A 618 -40.59 -13.22 17.87
N ILE A 619 -40.47 -12.14 17.09
CA ILE A 619 -41.48 -11.08 17.01
C ILE A 619 -42.56 -11.48 15.98
N PRO A 620 -43.83 -11.63 16.38
CA PRO A 620 -44.89 -12.06 15.48
C PRO A 620 -45.13 -11.07 14.34
N TYR A 621 -45.56 -11.59 13.18
CA TYR A 621 -45.99 -10.79 12.05
C TYR A 621 -47.04 -9.73 12.45
N GLY A 622 -46.90 -8.51 11.92
CA GLY A 622 -47.82 -7.39 12.17
C GLY A 622 -47.55 -6.63 13.48
N THR A 623 -46.60 -7.09 14.31
CA THR A 623 -46.25 -6.40 15.56
C THR A 623 -45.43 -5.14 15.26
N VAL A 624 -45.71 -4.02 15.94
CA VAL A 624 -44.81 -2.84 15.91
C VAL A 624 -43.73 -3.04 16.99
N PRO A 625 -42.45 -3.19 16.65
CA PRO A 625 -41.42 -3.48 17.61
C PRO A 625 -41.07 -2.20 18.39
N GLN A 626 -40.77 -2.33 19.68
CA GLN A 626 -40.36 -1.21 20.51
C GLN A 626 -38.91 -1.38 20.95
N TYR A 627 -38.12 -0.33 20.76
CA TYR A 627 -36.80 -0.24 21.36
C TYR A 627 -36.94 0.00 22.87
N SER A 628 -36.35 -0.88 23.67
CA SER A 628 -36.31 -0.80 25.14
C SER A 628 -34.88 -0.82 25.69
N GLY A 629 -33.90 -0.62 24.82
CA GLY A 629 -32.49 -0.48 25.19
C GLY A 629 -32.17 0.85 25.90
N PRO A 630 -30.89 1.08 26.24
CA PRO A 630 -30.45 2.27 26.95
C PRO A 630 -30.71 3.57 26.17
N GLU A 631 -30.74 4.69 26.90
CA GLU A 631 -30.97 6.02 26.34
C GLU A 631 -29.93 6.35 25.25
N LEU A 632 -30.41 6.83 24.11
CA LEU A 632 -29.60 7.01 22.90
C LEU A 632 -28.82 8.30 22.97
N PHE A 633 -27.50 8.18 23.10
CA PHE A 633 -26.59 9.31 23.19
C PHE A 633 -25.56 9.26 22.07
N ARG A 634 -25.46 10.35 21.30
CA ARG A 634 -24.37 10.57 20.35
C ARG A 634 -23.38 11.56 20.94
N ASP A 635 -22.20 11.05 21.28
CA ASP A 635 -21.11 11.85 21.78
C ASP A 635 -20.66 12.91 20.76
N SER A 636 -20.62 14.18 21.18
CA SER A 636 -20.02 15.24 20.38
C SER A 636 -18.51 15.18 20.59
N THR A 637 -17.81 14.37 19.80
CA THR A 637 -16.34 14.28 19.81
C THR A 637 -15.64 15.62 19.50
N GLY A 638 -16.39 16.70 19.21
CA GLY A 638 -15.93 18.08 19.18
C GLY A 638 -16.86 19.03 19.93
N LEU A 639 -16.29 20.07 20.55
CA LEU A 639 -16.95 21.13 21.34
C LEU A 639 -17.96 22.01 20.56
N MET A 640 -18.26 21.68 19.30
CA MET A 640 -18.95 22.54 18.34
C MET A 640 -20.47 22.33 18.28
N ARG A 641 -20.95 21.09 18.53
CA ARG A 641 -22.36 20.72 18.32
C ARG A 641 -22.95 19.92 19.48
N ARG A 642 -24.27 19.93 19.61
CA ARG A 642 -25.07 18.96 20.39
C ARG A 642 -25.89 18.11 19.42
N TYR A 643 -26.00 16.82 19.73
CA TYR A 643 -26.79 15.87 18.94
C TYR A 643 -27.97 15.38 19.77
N THR A 644 -29.17 15.38 19.19
CA THR A 644 -30.39 14.88 19.83
C THR A 644 -30.98 13.78 18.97
N PHE A 645 -31.36 12.66 19.59
CA PHE A 645 -32.00 11.56 18.87
C PHE A 645 -33.26 12.05 18.17
N LYS A 646 -33.35 11.77 16.87
CA LYS A 646 -34.43 12.21 16.00
C LYS A 646 -35.47 11.10 15.77
N GLY A 647 -35.02 9.85 15.75
CA GLY A 647 -35.82 8.70 15.35
C GLY A 647 -34.97 7.63 14.68
N TRP A 648 -35.62 6.66 14.04
CA TRP A 648 -34.96 5.55 13.36
C TRP A 648 -35.02 5.68 11.85
N SER A 649 -34.05 5.08 11.16
CA SER A 649 -34.04 4.91 9.71
C SER A 649 -33.90 3.42 9.35
N PRO A 650 -34.87 2.82 8.63
CA PRO A 650 -36.20 3.38 8.31
C PRO A 650 -37.03 3.69 9.56
N ALA A 651 -38.15 4.40 9.41
CA ALA A 651 -39.08 4.61 10.53
C ALA A 651 -39.62 3.26 11.03
N VAL A 652 -39.84 3.13 12.34
CA VAL A 652 -40.33 1.88 12.95
C VAL A 652 -41.77 1.63 12.54
N THR A 653 -42.02 0.48 11.91
CA THR A 653 -43.34 0.06 11.44
C THR A 653 -43.63 -1.38 11.84
N GLU A 654 -44.80 -1.90 11.45
CA GLU A 654 -45.13 -3.32 11.63
C GLU A 654 -44.05 -4.24 11.04
N VAL A 655 -43.78 -5.32 11.76
CA VAL A 655 -42.84 -6.37 11.36
C VAL A 655 -43.52 -7.29 10.35
N HIS A 656 -42.99 -7.35 9.14
CA HIS A 656 -43.41 -8.31 8.11
C HIS A 656 -42.27 -9.21 7.63
N TYR A 657 -41.07 -8.99 8.17
CA TYR A 657 -39.81 -9.67 7.86
C TYR A 657 -38.75 -9.22 8.88
N ASN A 658 -37.52 -9.75 8.81
CA ASN A 658 -36.41 -9.29 9.66
C ASN A 658 -36.09 -7.81 9.41
N GLN A 659 -36.18 -6.94 10.41
CA GLN A 659 -36.01 -5.50 10.25
C GLN A 659 -34.78 -4.99 11.00
N VAL A 660 -34.05 -4.06 10.38
CA VAL A 660 -32.91 -3.36 11.00
C VAL A 660 -33.18 -1.87 11.00
N TYR A 661 -33.11 -1.25 12.18
CA TYR A 661 -33.35 0.18 12.39
C TYR A 661 -32.08 0.87 12.84
N LYS A 662 -31.69 1.96 12.18
CA LYS A 662 -30.50 2.74 12.53
C LYS A 662 -30.86 4.09 13.16
N ALA A 663 -30.26 4.44 14.29
CA ALA A 663 -30.53 5.68 15.01
C ALA A 663 -30.12 6.92 14.18
N LEU A 664 -31.04 7.89 14.07
CA LEU A 664 -30.83 9.21 13.47
C LEU A 664 -30.72 10.27 14.56
N TYR A 665 -29.87 11.27 14.33
CA TYR A 665 -29.66 12.39 15.25
C TYR A 665 -29.71 13.73 14.50
N ASP A 666 -30.41 14.73 15.06
CA ASP A 666 -30.30 16.13 14.64
C ASP A 666 -29.10 16.80 15.30
N SER A 667 -28.58 17.89 14.72
CA SER A 667 -27.42 18.61 15.28
C SER A 667 -27.65 20.12 15.40
N THR A 668 -27.26 20.72 16.54
CA THR A 668 -27.32 22.17 16.79
C THR A 668 -25.94 22.71 17.23
N TYR A 669 -25.59 23.95 16.83
CA TYR A 669 -24.32 24.58 17.24
C TYR A 669 -24.35 25.08 18.68
N ARG A 670 -23.24 24.93 19.40
CA ARG A 670 -23.06 25.50 20.75
C ARG A 670 -22.74 27.00 20.66
N LYS A 671 -23.31 27.80 21.58
CA LYS A 671 -23.06 29.24 21.76
C LYS A 671 -22.37 29.47 23.10
N TYR A 672 -21.44 30.43 23.16
CA TYR A 672 -20.65 30.78 24.33
C TYR A 672 -20.71 32.29 24.61
N GLN A 673 -20.67 32.66 25.89
CA GLN A 673 -20.66 34.04 26.36
C GLN A 673 -19.24 34.62 26.34
N VAL A 674 -19.07 35.80 25.77
CA VAL A 674 -17.80 36.54 25.80
C VAL A 674 -18.00 37.84 26.55
N SER A 675 -17.31 37.99 27.68
CA SER A 675 -17.29 39.23 28.45
C SER A 675 -16.02 40.03 28.13
N TYR A 676 -16.10 41.35 28.10
CA TYR A 676 -14.97 42.27 28.05
C TYR A 676 -14.93 42.98 29.39
N SER A 677 -13.78 42.95 30.05
CA SER A 677 -13.57 43.66 31.30
C SER A 677 -12.54 44.76 31.11
N ALA A 678 -12.97 46.00 31.31
CA ALA A 678 -12.14 47.17 31.09
C ALA A 678 -12.30 48.13 32.26
N VAL A 679 -11.42 48.00 33.26
CA VAL A 679 -11.45 48.83 34.47
C VAL A 679 -10.22 49.73 34.48
N CYS A 680 -10.44 51.04 34.61
CA CYS A 680 -9.37 52.06 34.61
C CYS A 680 -9.64 53.04 35.76
N LEU A 681 -8.72 53.14 36.73
CA LEU A 681 -8.80 54.04 37.90
C LEU A 681 -10.19 54.07 38.59
N ASN A 682 -10.74 52.89 38.89
CA ASN A 682 -12.06 52.68 39.52
C ASN A 682 -13.31 53.01 38.67
N ARG A 683 -13.17 53.23 37.35
CA ARG A 683 -14.30 53.25 36.42
C ARG A 683 -14.36 51.93 35.64
N ASP A 684 -15.55 51.32 35.61
CA ASP A 684 -15.79 50.04 34.94
C ASP A 684 -16.51 50.26 33.59
N TYR A 685 -15.87 49.76 32.53
CA TYR A 685 -16.32 49.80 31.14
C TYR A 685 -16.57 48.36 30.63
N SER A 686 -16.95 47.41 31.49
CA SER A 686 -17.17 46.02 31.09
C SER A 686 -18.43 45.82 30.22
N ARG A 687 -18.40 44.88 29.26
CA ARG A 687 -19.52 44.53 28.37
C ARG A 687 -19.63 43.01 28.16
N GLN A 688 -20.81 42.48 27.82
CA GLN A 688 -21.00 41.08 27.42
C GLN A 688 -21.54 40.94 25.99
N ASP A 689 -21.20 39.84 25.33
CA ASP A 689 -21.67 39.44 24.00
C ASP A 689 -21.79 37.90 23.89
N THR A 690 -22.50 37.39 22.87
CA THR A 690 -22.65 35.95 22.61
C THR A 690 -22.09 35.56 21.25
N SER A 691 -21.25 34.52 21.20
CA SER A 691 -20.64 34.02 19.94
C SER A 691 -20.83 32.51 19.75
N ILE A 692 -20.82 32.07 18.50
CA ILE A 692 -20.91 30.65 18.12
C ILE A 692 -19.51 30.02 18.19
N TYR A 693 -19.42 28.75 18.61
CA TYR A 693 -18.15 28.01 18.68
C TYR A 693 -17.31 28.12 17.39
N GLY A 694 -16.03 28.46 17.54
CA GLY A 694 -15.05 28.43 16.44
C GLY A 694 -15.20 29.57 15.43
N ASN A 695 -16.05 30.57 15.69
CA ASN A 695 -16.07 31.77 14.89
C ASN A 695 -14.85 32.64 15.24
N GLU A 696 -14.06 33.03 14.24
CA GLU A 696 -13.04 34.09 14.33
C GLU A 696 -13.77 35.42 14.48
N ALA A 697 -14.22 35.68 15.69
CA ALA A 697 -15.06 36.82 15.94
C ALA A 697 -14.12 38.04 16.00
N HIS A 698 -14.20 38.94 15.00
CA HIS A 698 -13.61 40.30 14.99
C HIS A 698 -14.23 41.16 16.11
N LEU A 699 -13.99 40.74 17.34
CA LEU A 699 -14.72 41.15 18.52
C LEU A 699 -14.14 42.43 19.13
N CYS A 700 -12.83 42.56 19.09
CA CYS A 700 -12.11 43.70 19.65
C CYS A 700 -12.24 44.98 18.83
N GLY A 701 -12.53 44.90 17.52
CA GLY A 701 -12.69 46.06 16.65
C GLY A 701 -13.98 46.86 16.91
N ARG A 702 -14.91 46.33 17.72
CA ARG A 702 -16.18 46.98 18.03
C ARG A 702 -16.19 47.69 19.39
N TYR A 703 -15.16 47.52 20.22
CA TYR A 703 -15.16 48.04 21.58
C TYR A 703 -13.81 48.65 21.96
N TYR A 704 -13.81 49.95 22.27
CA TYR A 704 -12.64 50.75 22.66
C TYR A 704 -12.94 51.49 23.97
N PRO A 705 -12.35 51.07 25.11
CA PRO A 705 -12.71 51.62 26.42
C PRO A 705 -12.08 53.00 26.75
N GLY A 706 -11.33 53.63 25.83
CA GLY A 706 -10.77 54.98 26.02
C GLY A 706 -9.54 55.04 26.94
N SER A 707 -8.99 56.23 27.19
CA SER A 707 -7.94 56.47 28.20
C SER A 707 -8.52 57.05 29.49
N CYS A 708 -7.79 56.94 30.60
CA CYS A 708 -8.16 57.54 31.88
C CYS A 708 -6.93 58.19 32.57
N THR A 709 -7.11 59.20 33.43
CA THR A 709 -6.01 59.97 34.05
C THR A 709 -6.16 60.07 35.58
N ASP A 710 -5.06 59.98 36.32
CA ASP A 710 -4.95 60.39 37.72
C ASP A 710 -4.04 61.63 37.87
N SER A 711 -3.77 62.05 39.10
CA SER A 711 -2.97 63.25 39.39
C SER A 711 -1.49 63.14 39.01
N LEU A 712 -1.01 61.94 38.64
CA LEU A 712 0.41 61.66 38.36
C LEU A 712 0.61 61.07 36.95
N ASN A 713 -0.37 60.35 36.40
CA ASN A 713 -0.24 59.61 35.15
C ASN A 713 -1.51 59.60 34.28
N GLU A 714 -1.32 59.47 32.97
CA GLU A 714 -2.33 59.07 31.99
C GLU A 714 -2.21 57.58 31.66
N TYR A 715 -3.35 56.86 31.60
CA TYR A 715 -3.44 55.45 31.24
C TYR A 715 -4.16 55.32 29.90
N VAL A 716 -3.44 54.98 28.85
CA VAL A 716 -3.97 54.88 27.48
C VAL A 716 -4.21 53.43 27.11
N PHE A 717 -5.41 53.11 26.61
CA PHE A 717 -5.74 51.76 26.19
C PHE A 717 -4.81 51.30 25.05
N LYS A 718 -4.06 50.23 25.33
CA LYS A 718 -3.07 49.63 24.42
C LYS A 718 -3.69 48.55 23.54
N GLY A 719 -4.70 47.86 24.05
CA GLY A 719 -5.31 46.71 23.40
C GLY A 719 -5.88 45.72 24.40
N TRP A 720 -6.33 44.57 23.92
CA TRP A 720 -6.84 43.49 24.76
C TRP A 720 -5.73 42.49 25.11
N ASN A 721 -5.92 41.75 26.19
CA ASN A 721 -4.98 40.72 26.65
C ASN A 721 -4.90 39.48 25.76
N VAL A 722 -5.63 39.43 24.65
CA VAL A 722 -5.63 38.36 23.64
C VAL A 722 -5.38 38.94 22.26
N ASN A 723 -4.80 38.16 21.34
CA ASN A 723 -4.67 38.57 19.95
C ASN A 723 -6.04 38.46 19.27
N CYS A 724 -6.67 39.60 19.05
CA CYS A 724 -8.03 39.74 18.57
C CYS A 724 -8.28 39.24 17.15
N ASP A 725 -7.24 39.09 16.33
CA ASP A 725 -7.37 38.62 14.94
C ASP A 725 -7.28 37.09 14.83
N SER A 726 -6.98 36.39 15.92
CA SER A 726 -6.82 34.92 15.94
C SER A 726 -7.46 34.25 17.17
N PHE A 727 -8.22 35.00 17.96
CA PHE A 727 -8.83 34.49 19.19
C PHE A 727 -10.13 33.72 18.90
N ALA A 728 -10.09 32.39 19.08
CA ALA A 728 -11.25 31.52 18.95
C ALA A 728 -12.03 31.40 20.26
N VAL A 729 -13.34 31.62 20.23
CA VAL A 729 -14.23 31.42 21.38
C VAL A 729 -14.58 29.94 21.52
N LEU A 730 -14.00 29.29 22.53
CA LEU A 730 -14.14 27.84 22.78
C LEU A 730 -14.94 27.51 24.04
N SER A 731 -15.15 28.49 24.92
CA SER A 731 -15.95 28.42 26.15
C SER A 731 -16.37 29.83 26.57
N ASP A 732 -17.23 29.93 27.59
CA ASP A 732 -17.50 31.22 28.23
C ASP A 732 -16.18 31.84 28.70
N THR A 733 -15.90 33.07 28.28
CA THR A 733 -14.58 33.69 28.47
C THR A 733 -14.68 35.18 28.73
N THR A 734 -13.79 35.72 29.55
CA THR A 734 -13.63 37.16 29.78
C THR A 734 -12.30 37.64 29.21
N ILE A 735 -12.34 38.69 28.39
CA ILE A 735 -11.20 39.36 27.75
C ILE A 735 -10.95 40.68 28.50
N TYR A 736 -9.70 40.96 28.85
CA TYR A 736 -9.33 42.09 29.70
C TYR A 736 -8.61 43.19 28.92
N ALA A 737 -8.95 44.45 29.22
CA ALA A 737 -8.28 45.61 28.65
C ALA A 737 -6.88 45.80 29.24
N VAL A 738 -5.92 46.19 28.39
CA VAL A 738 -4.55 46.50 28.76
C VAL A 738 -4.31 47.98 28.50
N TYR A 739 -3.71 48.69 29.46
CA TYR A 739 -3.41 50.12 29.39
C TYR A 739 -1.92 50.37 29.57
N ASP A 740 -1.36 51.33 28.83
CA ASP A 740 -0.02 51.88 29.04
C ASP A 740 -0.08 53.11 29.95
N THR A 741 0.88 53.26 30.85
CA THR A 741 0.96 54.40 31.79
C THR A 741 1.98 55.43 31.32
N ILE A 742 1.58 56.70 31.28
CA ILE A 742 2.35 57.85 30.81
C ILE A 742 2.43 58.88 31.96
N PRO A 743 3.61 59.14 32.55
CA PRO A 743 3.75 60.13 33.63
C PRO A 743 3.58 61.57 33.12
N LEU A 744 2.85 62.40 33.86
CA LEU A 744 2.67 63.83 33.54
C LEU A 744 3.77 64.66 34.24
N SER A 745 4.77 65.14 33.49
CA SER A 745 5.91 65.90 34.05
C SER A 745 5.62 67.38 34.30
N SER A 746 5.96 67.90 35.49
CA SER A 746 5.90 69.32 35.87
C SER A 746 7.07 70.16 35.31
N SER A 747 6.80 71.44 35.01
CA SER A 747 7.61 72.47 34.33
C SER A 747 9.10 72.66 34.74
N SER A 748 10.00 72.86 33.76
CA SER A 748 10.72 74.14 33.48
C SER A 748 11.96 74.00 32.56
N SER A 749 12.17 75.06 31.75
CA SER A 749 13.42 75.57 31.12
C SER A 749 14.15 74.84 29.96
N GLU A 750 14.17 75.57 28.84
CA GLU A 750 15.27 75.87 27.90
C GLU A 750 15.64 74.98 26.68
N LYS A 751 15.36 75.60 25.51
CA LYS A 751 16.19 75.86 24.30
C LYS A 751 16.74 74.72 23.41
N ILE A 752 16.07 74.59 22.26
CA ILE A 752 16.50 74.87 20.86
C ILE A 752 17.61 74.01 20.17
N SER A 753 17.17 73.46 19.02
CA SER A 753 17.82 73.15 17.72
C SER A 753 18.79 71.97 17.58
N SER A 754 18.43 70.99 16.73
CA SER A 754 19.02 70.67 15.39
C SER A 754 20.35 69.90 15.49
N SER A 755 20.76 68.92 14.68
CA SER A 755 20.43 68.39 13.36
C SER A 755 21.27 67.11 13.16
N SER A 756 20.86 66.23 12.23
CA SER A 756 21.69 65.35 11.36
C SER A 756 22.99 64.70 11.87
N SER A 757 23.13 63.39 11.64
CA SER A 757 24.09 62.78 10.68
C SER A 757 24.44 61.33 11.07
N VAL A 758 25.17 60.68 10.17
CA VAL A 758 25.20 59.25 9.84
C VAL A 758 26.41 58.53 10.48
N GLU A 759 26.24 57.22 10.72
CA GLU A 759 27.23 56.12 10.90
C GLU A 759 28.41 56.26 11.90
N GLU A 760 28.52 55.33 12.86
CA GLU A 760 29.38 54.13 12.76
C GLU A 760 29.32 53.26 14.04
N LYS A 761 29.66 51.98 13.88
CA LYS A 761 29.76 50.97 14.94
C LYS A 761 31.02 51.17 15.79
N SER A 762 30.91 51.12 17.12
CA SER A 762 31.52 50.04 17.93
C SER A 762 31.29 50.17 19.46
N SER A 763 30.93 49.02 20.03
CA SER A 763 31.23 48.44 21.35
C SER A 763 30.83 49.08 22.70
N SER A 764 30.08 48.24 23.44
CA SER A 764 30.00 48.06 24.90
C SER A 764 29.13 49.08 25.65
N SER A 765 28.27 48.74 26.62
CA SER A 765 27.95 47.48 27.29
C SER A 765 26.60 47.63 28.04
N LYS A 766 25.88 46.51 28.21
CA LYS A 766 24.78 46.24 29.17
C LYS A 766 23.54 47.14 29.14
N THR A 767 22.45 46.62 28.60
CA THR A 767 21.25 46.19 29.36
C THR A 767 20.43 45.28 28.44
N GLU A 768 20.28 44.02 28.80
CA GLU A 768 19.56 43.01 28.02
C GLU A 768 18.04 43.28 28.07
N THR A 769 17.47 43.60 26.92
CA THR A 769 16.06 43.30 26.63
C THR A 769 16.05 42.18 25.60
N ILE A 770 15.99 40.94 26.05
CA ILE A 770 15.66 39.81 25.19
C ILE A 770 14.12 39.69 25.20
N GLN A 771 13.49 40.12 24.11
CA GLN A 771 12.26 39.46 23.68
C GLN A 771 12.62 38.00 23.38
N LEU A 772 12.15 37.09 24.22
CA LEU A 772 12.10 35.68 23.85
C LEU A 772 10.90 35.51 22.90
N PRO A 773 11.06 34.90 21.71
CA PRO A 773 9.92 34.28 21.06
C PRO A 773 9.32 33.27 22.05
N LEU A 774 7.99 33.14 22.12
CA LEU A 774 7.35 32.09 22.93
C LEU A 774 7.91 30.74 22.47
N ALA A 775 8.91 30.26 23.20
CA ALA A 775 9.36 28.89 23.11
C ALA A 775 8.15 28.02 23.45
N SER A 776 7.93 26.99 22.64
CA SER A 776 7.06 25.88 22.99
C SER A 776 7.54 25.28 24.31
N VAL A 777 6.92 25.70 25.43
CA VAL A 777 7.18 25.12 26.75
C VAL A 777 6.64 23.70 26.71
N SER A 778 7.53 22.72 26.51
CA SER A 778 7.22 21.31 26.71
C SER A 778 7.15 21.06 28.22
N LEU A 779 5.95 20.84 28.73
CA LEU A 779 5.76 20.41 30.12
C LEU A 779 6.36 19.03 30.32
N LYS A 780 7.01 18.83 31.47
CA LYS A 780 7.40 17.50 31.94
C LYS A 780 6.41 17.06 33.00
N TYR A 781 6.05 15.79 32.99
CA TYR A 781 5.26 15.18 34.05
C TYR A 781 5.82 13.83 34.46
N SER A 782 5.56 13.43 35.70
CA SER A 782 5.78 12.08 36.21
C SER A 782 4.55 11.61 36.98
N VAL A 783 4.40 10.29 37.12
CA VAL A 783 3.28 9.70 37.85
C VAL A 783 3.81 8.75 38.92
N GLU A 784 3.40 8.96 40.16
CA GLU A 784 3.78 8.12 41.29
C GLU A 784 2.60 7.95 42.27
N ARG A 785 2.27 6.70 42.64
CA ARG A 785 1.29 6.36 43.70
C ARG A 785 -0.06 7.10 43.61
N GLY A 786 -0.62 7.26 42.42
CA GLY A 786 -1.91 7.95 42.20
C GLY A 786 -1.81 9.48 42.14
N TRP A 787 -0.61 10.03 42.01
CA TRP A 787 -0.35 11.46 41.83
C TRP A 787 0.28 11.74 40.47
N ILE A 788 -0.14 12.83 39.84
CA ILE A 788 0.56 13.43 38.70
C ILE A 788 1.39 14.60 39.21
N HIS A 789 2.71 14.54 39.02
CA HIS A 789 3.62 15.65 39.29
C HIS A 789 3.94 16.36 37.98
N VAL A 790 3.73 17.67 37.95
CA VAL A 790 3.88 18.52 36.77
C VAL A 790 4.95 19.55 37.05
N TYR A 791 5.92 19.68 36.14
CA TYR A 791 7.09 20.54 36.29
C TYR A 791 7.18 21.55 35.14
N GLY A 792 7.67 22.75 35.44
CA GLY A 792 7.83 23.83 34.45
C GLY A 792 6.60 24.74 34.30
N LEU A 793 5.83 24.89 35.37
CA LEU A 793 4.63 25.73 35.41
C LEU A 793 4.97 27.21 35.66
N THR A 794 4.07 28.10 35.21
CA THR A 794 4.07 29.52 35.52
C THR A 794 3.11 29.76 36.68
N ALA A 795 3.57 30.45 37.73
CA ALA A 795 2.75 30.74 38.89
C ALA A 795 1.47 31.51 38.49
N GLY A 796 0.32 31.10 39.05
CA GLY A 796 -0.99 31.70 38.77
C GLY A 796 -1.68 31.21 37.49
N VAL A 797 -1.08 30.29 36.71
CA VAL A 797 -1.73 29.68 35.54
C VAL A 797 -2.35 28.33 35.92
N PRO A 798 -3.64 28.09 35.60
CA PRO A 798 -4.32 26.85 35.99
C PRO A 798 -3.89 25.65 35.14
N VAL A 799 -3.67 24.52 35.81
CA VAL A 799 -3.55 23.19 35.18
C VAL A 799 -4.88 22.48 35.33
N THR A 800 -5.43 21.97 34.23
CA THR A 800 -6.73 21.30 34.22
C THR A 800 -6.59 19.86 33.78
N LEU A 801 -7.13 18.93 34.55
CA LEU A 801 -7.09 17.50 34.25
C LEU A 801 -8.48 16.98 33.90
N PHE A 802 -8.55 16.23 32.81
CA PHE A 802 -9.77 15.57 32.32
C PHE A 802 -9.59 14.06 32.26
N ASP A 803 -10.66 13.30 32.40
CA ASP A 803 -10.66 11.87 32.06
C ASP A 803 -10.64 11.69 30.52
N VAL A 804 -10.51 10.44 30.04
CA VAL A 804 -10.52 10.18 28.58
C VAL A 804 -11.85 10.46 27.90
N GLN A 805 -12.93 10.55 28.68
CA GLN A 805 -14.25 10.96 28.22
C GLN A 805 -14.39 12.49 28.15
N GLY A 806 -13.38 13.24 28.61
CA GLY A 806 -13.33 14.70 28.56
C GLY A 806 -14.03 15.40 29.72
N ASN A 807 -14.43 14.68 30.77
CA ASN A 807 -15.01 15.29 31.97
C ASN A 807 -13.91 15.92 32.83
N LEU A 808 -14.21 17.06 33.43
CA LEU A 808 -13.29 17.72 34.34
C LEU A 808 -13.11 16.85 35.59
N VAL A 809 -11.90 16.35 35.79
CA VAL A 809 -11.53 15.58 36.99
C VAL A 809 -11.06 16.54 38.07
N LYS A 810 -10.18 17.48 37.72
CA LYS A 810 -9.62 18.44 38.69
C LYS A 810 -9.05 19.68 38.00
N ARG A 811 -9.10 20.83 38.68
CA ARG A 811 -8.43 22.08 38.25
C ARG A 811 -7.67 22.64 39.43
N GLU A 812 -6.40 22.93 39.23
CA GLU A 812 -5.49 23.39 40.27
C GLU A 812 -4.68 24.59 39.77
N MET A 813 -4.37 25.53 40.65
CA MET A 813 -3.47 26.64 40.35
C MET A 813 -2.10 26.40 40.94
N SER A 814 -1.07 26.54 40.13
CA SER A 814 0.30 26.44 40.62
C SER A 814 0.69 27.72 41.35
N THR A 815 1.19 27.59 42.58
CA THR A 815 1.81 28.69 43.33
C THR A 815 3.30 28.86 43.01
N GLY A 816 3.88 27.95 42.22
CA GLY A 816 5.28 27.97 41.80
C GLY A 816 5.49 27.23 40.46
N SER A 817 6.70 26.68 40.25
CA SER A 817 7.03 25.97 39.00
C SER A 817 6.62 24.50 38.97
N ASN A 818 6.11 23.96 40.08
CA ASN A 818 5.74 22.56 40.23
C ASN A 818 4.36 22.42 40.89
N LEU A 819 3.59 21.42 40.45
CA LEU A 819 2.26 21.12 41.00
C LEU A 819 2.06 19.61 41.08
N SER A 820 1.44 19.13 42.16
CA SER A 820 1.10 17.71 42.34
C SER A 820 -0.40 17.54 42.46
N ILE A 821 -0.99 16.68 41.62
CA ILE A 821 -2.44 16.46 41.54
C ILE A 821 -2.76 15.03 41.96
N ALA A 822 -3.48 14.86 43.07
CA ALA A 822 -3.97 13.56 43.53
C ALA A 822 -5.15 13.07 42.69
N LEU A 823 -5.19 11.76 42.42
CA LEU A 823 -6.27 11.08 41.70
C LEU A 823 -6.86 9.93 42.48
N GLU A 824 -8.18 9.78 42.34
CA GLU A 824 -8.96 8.75 43.03
C GLU A 824 -9.05 7.44 42.23
N ARG A 825 -8.73 7.47 40.93
CA ARG A 825 -8.85 6.32 40.03
C ARG A 825 -7.61 6.18 39.14
N ARG A 826 -7.33 4.94 38.73
CA ARG A 826 -6.30 4.61 37.75
C ARG A 826 -6.88 4.75 36.35
N GLY A 827 -6.04 5.10 35.37
CA GLY A 827 -6.48 5.23 33.98
C GLY A 827 -5.73 6.30 33.20
N MET A 828 -6.20 6.51 31.96
CA MET A 828 -5.71 7.57 31.09
C MET A 828 -6.38 8.90 31.44
N TYR A 829 -5.61 9.98 31.42
CA TYR A 829 -6.07 11.34 31.66
C TYR A 829 -5.51 12.30 30.60
N ILE A 830 -6.19 13.42 30.42
CA ILE A 830 -5.76 14.53 29.57
C ILE A 830 -5.44 15.73 30.46
N LEU A 831 -4.16 16.10 30.53
CA LEU A 831 -3.69 17.27 31.24
C LEU A 831 -3.59 18.45 30.28
N ARG A 832 -4.21 19.58 30.60
CA ARG A 832 -4.22 20.80 29.80
C ARG A 832 -3.59 21.97 30.54
N TYR A 833 -2.68 22.67 29.86
CA TYR A 833 -1.98 23.84 30.35
C TYR A 833 -1.66 24.79 29.19
N MET A 834 -2.00 26.07 29.32
CA MET A 834 -1.80 27.12 28.31
C MET A 834 -2.22 26.72 26.89
N GLY A 835 -3.34 25.99 26.76
CA GLY A 835 -3.89 25.54 25.48
C GLY A 835 -3.28 24.25 24.90
N THR A 836 -2.17 23.75 25.45
CA THR A 836 -1.58 22.46 25.06
C THR A 836 -2.15 21.32 25.89
N SER A 837 -2.38 20.16 25.27
CA SER A 837 -2.93 18.95 25.92
C SER A 837 -1.92 17.80 25.90
N TYR A 838 -1.73 17.17 27.06
CA TYR A 838 -0.81 16.05 27.28
C TYR A 838 -1.62 14.83 27.73
N ARG A 839 -1.34 13.66 27.14
CA ARG A 839 -1.92 12.39 27.60
C ARG A 839 -1.04 11.82 28.71
N VAL A 840 -1.64 11.51 29.84
CA VAL A 840 -0.96 10.99 31.04
C VAL A 840 -1.62 9.67 31.43
N PHE A 841 -0.84 8.59 31.51
CA PHE A 841 -1.34 7.32 32.03
C PHE A 841 -1.01 7.19 33.52
N VAL A 842 -2.00 6.86 34.33
CA VAL A 842 -1.85 6.61 35.76
C VAL A 842 -2.07 5.13 36.04
N PRO A 843 -1.00 4.36 36.31
CA PRO A 843 -1.05 2.89 36.45
C PRO A 843 -1.72 2.38 37.74
#